data_AF-A0A368YRD0-F1
#
_entry.id   AF-A0A368YRD0-F1
#
_cell.length_a   1.000
_cell.length_b   1.000
_cell.length_c   1.000
_cell.angle_alpha   90.00
_cell.angle_beta   90.00
_cell.angle_gamma   90.00
#
_symmetry.space_group_name_H-M   'P 1'
#
loop_
_entity.id
_entity.type
_entity.pdbx_description
1 polymer ?
#
loop_
_entity_poly.entity_id
_entity_poly.type
_entity_poly.pdbx_seq_one_letter_code
_entity_poly.pdbx_strand_id
1 'polypeptide(L)'
;MNLDHSTDIAGDIESISISRLCADVAVVIWDLPASIRASTKCTLETSEPLVPLISLNIPLETGGQRILWAVRTKDEPISVTVSAGALGPTEQAILYPAVELGSFDVDRAVDNLSAAGHIKLLNNILSTWRSAFRLSQNPIFASVVREITLALTPEPRQVRGCGQPVDGHHLLETALDPDLGDVTAIYAISANSITALPTKLGLGRQSKKGWQSCHLLVESARALPQSLHFVFTGKNGIAVRKLSDSDGQLDFSKWWPKRQNDMELREFLVRQLAEVPGVGAAIAIDMQMRAPLPVRQIAKSGTQPAAEIDLAIALDGGLLVGGWTHDPAAMLARIEYLSEDGSALPLQPNFYKFPGKTGERADGLGADVTGFVAWLPQAKNLGPLLQPRFQMRLVSGATAMLVPPIQPFEPSAQRNRILRAVPPQHARSQVFESILAPALKEVEQKLGQTVRIADIKEYGVGPATPLISIVIPLYRNLDFLRFQLSAMATDPWLVANAEVIFVLDSPEIQDDTEHMLGGLHILHDLPMKLATMNRNSGYARACNAGASLATGTMLVMLNSDVVPCGPGWLDTLTRPLLEQKKLGAIGPKLLFEDGSLQHAGLYFARDQRGVWLNHHFYKGMPGYYSPAQIARTVPGVTGACLVTRKDIYDLVGGFTEEYVIGDYEDSDLCLKIRQIGFQVAYEPNVALYHFERRSIRRSSDYMRGLASQYNSWLHTQRWDDDITELMTTYLDEAVPDQLNGDTVTSFVKEKSERSAA
;
A
#
# COMPACT_ATOMS: atom_id res chain seq x y z
N MET A 1 46.84 -42.81 -22.91
CA MET A 1 47.50 -42.62 -24.22
C MET A 1 47.38 -41.14 -24.49
N ASN A 2 48.40 -40.37 -24.09
CA ASN A 2 48.44 -38.92 -24.21
C ASN A 2 48.83 -38.57 -25.64
N LEU A 3 47.95 -37.85 -26.35
CA LEU A 3 48.32 -37.13 -27.55
C LEU A 3 48.23 -35.64 -27.19
N ASP A 4 49.39 -35.04 -26.93
CA ASP A 4 49.59 -33.61 -27.04
C ASP A 4 49.27 -33.22 -28.50
N HIS A 5 48.20 -32.45 -28.69
CA HIS A 5 47.87 -31.82 -29.97
C HIS A 5 48.38 -30.37 -30.02
N SER A 6 49.55 -30.13 -29.46
CA SER A 6 50.35 -28.94 -29.77
C SER A 6 51.64 -29.41 -30.43
N THR A 7 51.70 -29.31 -31.75
CA THR A 7 52.86 -28.86 -32.56
C THR A 7 52.82 -29.49 -33.94
N ASP A 8 52.43 -28.68 -34.93
CA ASP A 8 53.16 -28.65 -36.18
C ASP A 8 53.12 -27.22 -36.75
N ILE A 9 54.28 -26.77 -37.23
CA ILE A 9 54.60 -25.50 -37.92
C ILE A 9 55.21 -24.39 -37.05
N ALA A 10 56.44 -24.03 -37.42
CA ALA A 10 57.25 -22.98 -36.84
C ALA A 10 56.88 -21.58 -37.38
N GLY A 11 56.81 -20.60 -36.48
CA GLY A 11 57.06 -19.18 -36.77
C GLY A 11 55.87 -18.34 -37.24
N ASP A 12 54.90 -18.10 -36.37
CA ASP A 12 54.21 -16.83 -36.14
C ASP A 12 53.08 -17.10 -35.12
N ILE A 13 52.74 -16.11 -34.28
CA ILE A 13 51.68 -16.23 -33.27
C ILE A 13 50.39 -16.66 -33.98
N GLU A 14 49.85 -17.85 -33.72
CA GLU A 14 48.57 -18.29 -34.30
C GLU A 14 47.50 -17.23 -34.01
N SER A 15 46.96 -16.63 -35.07
CA SER A 15 45.99 -15.55 -34.92
C SER A 15 44.65 -16.09 -34.36
N ILE A 16 44.38 -17.39 -34.57
CA ILE A 16 43.23 -18.15 -34.11
C ILE A 16 43.59 -19.09 -32.96
N SER A 17 42.71 -19.17 -31.95
CA SER A 17 42.81 -20.15 -30.86
C SER A 17 41.42 -20.68 -30.50
N ILE A 18 41.33 -21.95 -30.08
CA ILE A 18 40.06 -22.59 -29.75
C ILE A 18 40.20 -23.24 -28.37
N SER A 19 39.29 -22.90 -27.45
CA SER A 19 39.34 -23.41 -26.09
C SER A 19 37.95 -23.75 -25.53
N ARG A 20 37.92 -24.61 -24.51
CA ARG A 20 36.71 -25.11 -23.86
C ARG A 20 36.20 -24.15 -22.80
N LEU A 21 35.00 -23.58 -23.01
CA LEU A 21 34.33 -22.77 -21.98
C LEU A 21 33.64 -23.64 -20.92
N CYS A 22 32.98 -24.72 -21.34
CA CYS A 22 32.42 -25.74 -20.45
C CYS A 22 32.22 -27.06 -21.21
N ALA A 23 31.52 -28.04 -20.63
CA ALA A 23 31.42 -29.41 -21.15
C ALA A 23 31.02 -29.53 -22.63
N ASP A 24 30.17 -28.63 -23.12
CA ASP A 24 29.59 -28.66 -24.47
C ASP A 24 29.71 -27.31 -25.22
N VAL A 25 30.43 -26.33 -24.65
CA VAL A 25 30.62 -25.01 -25.27
C VAL A 25 32.10 -24.74 -25.46
N ALA A 26 32.45 -24.40 -26.70
CA ALA A 26 33.78 -23.95 -27.09
C ALA A 26 33.75 -22.47 -27.46
N VAL A 27 34.92 -21.84 -27.39
CA VAL A 27 35.12 -20.46 -27.82
C VAL A 27 36.27 -20.41 -28.80
N VAL A 28 36.00 -19.87 -29.98
CA VAL A 28 37.01 -19.54 -30.99
C VAL A 28 37.38 -18.08 -30.81
N ILE A 29 38.67 -17.79 -30.58
CA ILE A 29 39.22 -16.44 -30.43
C ILE A 29 40.10 -16.15 -31.65
N TRP A 30 39.86 -15.03 -32.32
CA TRP A 30 40.61 -14.62 -33.52
C TRP A 30 40.99 -13.14 -33.45
N ASP A 31 42.29 -12.83 -33.57
CA ASP A 31 42.78 -11.45 -33.55
C ASP A 31 43.01 -10.90 -34.96
N LEU A 32 42.43 -9.73 -35.21
CA LEU A 32 42.56 -8.99 -36.45
C LEU A 32 43.40 -7.72 -36.24
N PRO A 33 44.43 -7.48 -37.10
CA PRO A 33 45.27 -6.30 -37.01
C PRO A 33 44.51 -5.00 -37.32
N ALA A 34 45.02 -3.88 -36.81
CA ALA A 34 44.44 -2.53 -36.97
C ALA A 34 44.30 -2.05 -38.42
N SER A 35 45.01 -2.68 -39.37
CA SER A 35 44.97 -2.36 -40.80
C SER A 35 43.64 -2.71 -41.47
N ILE A 36 42.79 -3.51 -40.83
CA ILE A 36 41.49 -3.94 -41.35
C ILE A 36 40.39 -3.00 -40.82
N ARG A 37 39.57 -2.43 -41.72
CA ARG A 37 38.52 -1.46 -41.36
C ARG A 37 37.51 -2.06 -40.36
N ALA A 38 37.17 -1.29 -39.34
CA ALA A 38 36.28 -1.65 -38.23
C ALA A 38 34.83 -2.04 -38.63
N SER A 39 34.41 -1.79 -39.88
CA SER A 39 33.05 -2.08 -40.38
C SER A 39 32.89 -3.45 -41.02
N THR A 40 33.96 -4.27 -41.05
CA THR A 40 33.95 -5.53 -41.79
C THR A 40 33.25 -6.62 -40.97
N LYS A 41 32.12 -7.15 -41.46
CA LYS A 41 31.37 -8.22 -40.78
C LYS A 41 32.20 -9.50 -40.80
N CYS A 42 32.73 -9.88 -39.64
CA CYS A 42 33.44 -11.14 -39.48
C CYS A 42 32.44 -12.29 -39.35
N THR A 43 32.73 -13.41 -40.00
CA THR A 43 31.83 -14.57 -40.01
C THR A 43 32.59 -15.83 -39.62
N LEU A 44 31.88 -16.75 -38.97
CA LEU A 44 32.31 -18.12 -38.72
C LEU A 44 31.36 -19.02 -39.50
N GLU A 45 31.87 -19.62 -40.57
CA GLU A 45 31.12 -20.48 -41.48
C GLU A 45 31.45 -21.95 -41.20
N THR A 46 30.42 -22.78 -41.29
CA THR A 46 30.47 -24.22 -41.02
C THR A 46 29.64 -24.93 -42.08
N SER A 47 29.96 -26.20 -42.37
CA SER A 47 29.17 -27.04 -43.27
C SER A 47 27.74 -27.27 -42.77
N GLU A 48 27.56 -27.24 -41.45
CA GLU A 48 26.27 -27.40 -40.78
C GLU A 48 26.07 -26.30 -39.73
N PRO A 49 24.87 -25.72 -39.61
CA PRO A 49 24.63 -24.60 -38.71
C PRO A 49 24.84 -25.00 -37.24
N LEU A 50 25.59 -24.18 -36.52
CA LEU A 50 25.79 -24.30 -35.08
C LEU A 50 24.85 -23.37 -34.32
N VAL A 51 24.01 -23.93 -33.43
CA VAL A 51 23.02 -23.17 -32.65
C VAL A 51 23.04 -23.65 -31.20
N PRO A 52 23.17 -22.75 -30.20
CA PRO A 52 23.44 -21.31 -30.33
C PRO A 52 24.90 -21.00 -30.72
N LEU A 53 25.07 -19.93 -31.51
CA LEU A 53 26.35 -19.32 -31.89
C LEU A 53 26.28 -17.82 -31.55
N ILE A 54 27.17 -17.34 -30.68
CA ILE A 54 27.26 -15.92 -30.33
C ILE A 54 28.60 -15.37 -30.78
N SER A 55 28.57 -14.28 -31.55
CA SER A 55 29.75 -13.55 -31.99
C SER A 55 29.92 -12.26 -31.18
N LEU A 56 31.16 -11.96 -30.81
CA LEU A 56 31.53 -10.80 -30.02
C LEU A 56 32.83 -10.16 -30.57
N ASN A 57 32.76 -8.92 -31.00
CA ASN A 57 33.92 -8.19 -31.50
C ASN A 57 34.44 -7.24 -30.41
N ILE A 58 35.70 -7.34 -30.01
CA ILE A 58 36.27 -6.62 -28.87
C ILE A 58 37.46 -5.77 -29.34
N PRO A 59 37.48 -4.45 -29.08
CA PRO A 59 38.58 -3.59 -29.46
C PRO A 59 39.84 -3.82 -28.59
N LEU A 60 41.00 -3.90 -29.24
CA LEU A 60 42.33 -4.02 -28.61
C LEU A 60 42.98 -2.64 -28.44
N GLU A 61 43.90 -2.49 -27.47
CA GLU A 61 44.67 -1.25 -27.27
C GLU A 61 45.56 -0.91 -28.47
N THR A 62 45.99 -1.93 -29.21
CA THR A 62 46.79 -1.80 -30.44
C THR A 62 45.99 -1.25 -31.63
N GLY A 63 44.69 -1.01 -31.48
CA GLY A 63 43.78 -0.56 -32.53
C GLY A 63 43.18 -1.68 -33.39
N GLY A 64 43.57 -2.94 -33.15
CA GLY A 64 42.98 -4.14 -33.76
C GLY A 64 41.65 -4.56 -33.12
N GLN A 65 41.11 -5.69 -33.56
CA GLN A 65 39.91 -6.30 -32.99
C GLN A 65 40.12 -7.77 -32.67
N ARG A 66 39.64 -8.22 -31.51
CA ARG A 66 39.50 -9.63 -31.15
C ARG A 66 38.08 -10.07 -31.37
N ILE A 67 37.86 -11.08 -32.20
CA ILE A 67 36.56 -11.70 -32.42
C ILE A 67 36.48 -12.96 -31.56
N LEU A 68 35.42 -13.10 -30.77
CA LEU A 68 35.11 -14.33 -30.04
C LEU A 68 33.81 -14.93 -30.57
N TRP A 69 33.83 -16.22 -30.87
CA TRP A 69 32.63 -17.00 -31.15
C TRP A 69 32.44 -18.07 -30.10
N ALA A 70 31.42 -17.91 -29.25
CA ALA A 70 30.98 -18.96 -28.36
C ALA A 70 29.98 -19.84 -29.09
N VAL A 71 30.15 -21.16 -28.99
CA VAL A 71 29.34 -22.12 -29.74
C VAL A 71 29.18 -23.44 -29.01
N ARG A 72 28.00 -24.06 -29.15
CA ARG A 72 27.76 -25.42 -28.67
C ARG A 72 28.35 -26.42 -29.66
N THR A 73 29.31 -27.23 -29.23
CA THR A 73 29.99 -28.19 -30.09
C THR A 73 29.11 -29.42 -30.35
N LYS A 74 29.38 -30.12 -31.46
CA LYS A 74 28.81 -31.45 -31.72
C LYS A 74 29.75 -32.54 -31.20
N ASP A 75 29.31 -33.80 -31.30
CA ASP A 75 30.08 -34.98 -30.90
C ASP A 75 31.19 -35.33 -31.90
N GLU A 76 31.13 -34.80 -33.12
CA GLU A 76 32.15 -35.00 -34.16
C GLU A 76 32.88 -33.69 -34.47
N PRO A 77 34.19 -33.72 -34.81
CA PRO A 77 34.94 -32.53 -35.23
C PRO A 77 34.39 -31.90 -36.51
N ILE A 78 34.30 -30.57 -36.55
CA ILE A 78 33.74 -29.82 -37.69
C ILE A 78 34.79 -28.82 -38.20
N SER A 79 34.96 -28.76 -39.52
CA SER A 79 35.78 -27.71 -40.14
C SER A 79 35.05 -26.37 -40.06
N VAL A 80 35.71 -25.37 -39.50
CA VAL A 80 35.22 -23.99 -39.40
C VAL A 80 36.10 -23.06 -40.22
N THR A 81 35.49 -22.12 -40.93
CA THR A 81 36.18 -21.07 -41.67
C THR A 81 35.83 -19.73 -41.06
N VAL A 82 36.81 -18.98 -40.57
CA VAL A 82 36.63 -17.60 -40.10
C VAL A 82 37.09 -16.64 -41.18
N SER A 83 36.30 -15.60 -41.46
CA SER A 83 36.61 -14.62 -42.51
C SER A 83 36.29 -13.20 -42.07
N ALA A 84 37.14 -12.25 -42.44
CA ALA A 84 36.94 -10.82 -42.23
C ALA A 84 36.41 -10.17 -43.52
N GLY A 85 35.24 -10.62 -44.00
CA GLY A 85 34.61 -10.14 -45.24
C GLY A 85 35.32 -10.58 -46.52
N ALA A 86 34.76 -10.20 -47.68
CA ALA A 86 35.15 -10.73 -49.00
C ALA A 86 36.60 -10.45 -49.43
N LEU A 87 37.29 -9.48 -48.81
CA LEU A 87 38.66 -9.08 -49.13
C LEU A 87 39.58 -9.10 -47.89
N GLY A 88 39.10 -9.60 -46.75
CA GLY A 88 39.90 -9.71 -45.53
C GLY A 88 40.57 -11.07 -45.37
N PRO A 89 41.41 -11.24 -44.33
CA PRO A 89 42.00 -12.53 -44.00
C PRO A 89 40.91 -13.58 -43.78
N THR A 90 41.22 -14.80 -44.19
CA THR A 90 40.39 -15.99 -43.99
C THR A 90 41.27 -17.09 -43.45
N GLU A 91 40.84 -17.72 -42.37
CA GLU A 91 41.55 -18.84 -41.74
C GLU A 91 40.61 -20.02 -41.54
N GLN A 92 41.19 -21.23 -41.60
CA GLN A 92 40.47 -22.47 -41.36
C GLN A 92 40.99 -23.13 -40.10
N ALA A 93 40.08 -23.67 -39.30
CA ALA A 93 40.41 -24.45 -38.13
C ALA A 93 39.43 -25.61 -37.98
N ILE A 94 39.78 -26.57 -37.12
CA ILE A 94 38.89 -27.69 -36.78
C ILE A 94 38.34 -27.45 -35.38
N LEU A 95 37.01 -27.40 -35.26
CA LEU A 95 36.30 -27.32 -34.00
C LEU A 95 36.01 -28.74 -33.50
N TYR A 96 36.84 -29.23 -32.58
CA TYR A 96 36.64 -30.51 -31.91
C TYR A 96 35.49 -30.44 -30.88
N PRO A 97 34.93 -31.60 -30.47
CA PRO A 97 34.01 -31.68 -29.35
C PRO A 97 34.60 -30.99 -28.11
N ALA A 98 33.79 -30.19 -27.41
CA ALA A 98 34.29 -29.34 -26.34
C ALA A 98 35.09 -30.11 -25.29
N VAL A 99 34.70 -31.36 -24.96
CA VAL A 99 35.40 -32.22 -24.00
C VAL A 99 36.86 -32.54 -24.38
N GLU A 100 37.20 -32.52 -25.66
CA GLU A 100 38.55 -32.80 -26.20
C GLU A 100 39.44 -31.54 -26.24
N LEU A 101 38.84 -30.35 -26.14
CA LEU A 101 39.56 -29.08 -26.13
C LEU A 101 40.19 -28.79 -24.76
N GLY A 102 41.32 -28.06 -24.79
CA GLY A 102 41.96 -27.52 -23.58
C GLY A 102 41.06 -26.54 -22.82
N SER A 103 41.37 -26.28 -21.55
CA SER A 103 40.64 -25.30 -20.74
C SER A 103 40.61 -23.92 -21.38
N PHE A 104 39.55 -23.15 -21.10
CA PHE A 104 39.42 -21.78 -21.59
C PHE A 104 40.68 -20.96 -21.31
N ASP A 105 41.26 -20.38 -22.35
CA ASP A 105 42.47 -19.57 -22.26
C ASP A 105 42.09 -18.14 -21.84
N VAL A 106 42.06 -17.92 -20.52
CA VAL A 106 41.71 -16.63 -19.93
C VAL A 106 42.71 -15.55 -20.33
N ASP A 107 44.02 -15.86 -20.28
CA ASP A 107 45.09 -14.92 -20.58
C ASP A 107 44.97 -14.42 -22.03
N ARG A 108 44.78 -15.35 -22.98
CA ARG A 108 44.53 -15.01 -24.38
C ARG A 108 43.26 -14.20 -24.57
N ALA A 109 42.20 -14.48 -23.82
CA ALA A 109 40.93 -13.75 -23.95
C ALA A 109 41.04 -12.29 -23.48
N VAL A 110 41.81 -12.01 -22.41
CA VAL A 110 41.92 -10.66 -21.81
C VAL A 110 43.13 -9.85 -22.27
N ASP A 111 44.10 -10.47 -22.92
CA ASP A 111 45.35 -9.82 -23.34
C ASP A 111 45.12 -8.63 -24.28
N ASN A 112 45.80 -7.50 -24.01
CA ASN A 112 45.77 -6.27 -24.82
C ASN A 112 44.35 -5.71 -25.13
N LEU A 113 43.34 -6.06 -24.34
CA LEU A 113 42.00 -5.49 -24.50
C LEU A 113 42.02 -4.02 -24.09
N SER A 114 41.34 -3.16 -24.86
CA SER A 114 41.09 -1.78 -24.43
C SER A 114 40.14 -1.73 -23.23
N ALA A 115 40.08 -0.60 -22.53
CA ALA A 115 39.10 -0.39 -21.45
C ALA A 115 37.65 -0.65 -21.89
N ALA A 116 37.28 -0.23 -23.11
CA ALA A 116 35.98 -0.54 -23.70
C ALA A 116 35.82 -2.04 -24.00
N GLY A 117 36.92 -2.71 -24.36
CA GLY A 117 36.99 -4.14 -24.56
C GLY A 117 36.74 -4.94 -23.29
N HIS A 118 37.31 -4.53 -22.15
CA HIS A 118 37.06 -5.13 -20.83
C HIS A 118 35.57 -5.15 -20.50
N ILE A 119 34.92 -3.99 -20.66
CA ILE A 119 33.50 -3.81 -20.40
C ILE A 119 32.67 -4.72 -21.31
N LYS A 120 33.01 -4.75 -22.60
CA LYS A 120 32.28 -5.52 -23.60
C LYS A 120 32.39 -7.03 -23.37
N LEU A 121 33.57 -7.54 -23.00
CA LEU A 121 33.77 -8.95 -22.68
C LEU A 121 32.92 -9.38 -21.50
N LEU A 122 33.10 -8.72 -20.34
CA LEU A 122 32.41 -9.08 -19.10
C LEU A 122 30.90 -8.94 -19.23
N ASN A 123 30.40 -7.84 -19.82
CA ASN A 123 28.96 -7.65 -20.02
C ASN A 123 28.37 -8.78 -20.85
N ASN A 124 28.99 -9.16 -21.98
CA ASN A 124 28.42 -10.17 -22.87
C ASN A 124 28.49 -11.58 -22.26
N ILE A 125 29.56 -11.90 -21.54
CA ILE A 125 29.71 -13.19 -20.85
C ILE A 125 28.66 -13.33 -19.73
N LEU A 126 28.51 -12.31 -18.88
CA LEU A 126 27.59 -12.34 -17.73
C LEU A 126 26.10 -12.27 -18.15
N SER A 127 25.81 -11.63 -19.29
CA SER A 127 24.45 -11.53 -19.83
C SER A 127 24.18 -12.55 -20.94
N THR A 128 24.58 -12.25 -22.17
CA THR A 128 24.24 -12.97 -23.40
C THR A 128 24.68 -14.44 -23.36
N TRP A 129 25.95 -14.72 -23.06
CA TRP A 129 26.47 -16.09 -23.08
C TRP A 129 25.84 -16.92 -21.96
N ARG A 130 25.81 -16.39 -20.73
CA ARG A 130 25.18 -17.05 -19.58
C ARG A 130 23.74 -17.49 -19.88
N SER A 131 22.97 -16.61 -20.52
CA SER A 131 21.56 -16.87 -20.85
C SER A 131 21.41 -17.84 -22.02
N ALA A 132 22.04 -17.55 -23.17
CA ALA A 132 21.88 -18.32 -24.40
C ALA A 132 22.36 -19.77 -24.26
N PHE A 133 23.43 -19.99 -23.51
CA PHE A 133 23.98 -21.33 -23.26
C PHE A 133 23.48 -21.97 -21.95
N ARG A 134 22.61 -21.30 -21.18
CA ARG A 134 22.06 -21.77 -19.88
C ARG A 134 23.14 -22.13 -18.85
N LEU A 135 24.14 -21.28 -18.70
CA LEU A 135 25.35 -21.54 -17.91
C LEU A 135 25.31 -21.00 -16.47
N SER A 136 24.17 -20.49 -16.00
CA SER A 136 24.08 -19.83 -14.69
C SER A 136 24.48 -20.70 -13.50
N GLN A 137 24.26 -22.01 -13.57
CA GLN A 137 24.61 -22.99 -12.52
C GLN A 137 25.77 -23.92 -12.94
N ASN A 138 26.52 -23.55 -13.97
CA ASN A 138 27.65 -24.36 -14.44
C ASN A 138 28.93 -23.98 -13.67
N PRO A 139 29.56 -24.90 -12.92
CA PRO A 139 30.71 -24.59 -12.08
C PRO A 139 31.98 -24.28 -12.89
N ILE A 140 32.17 -24.93 -14.05
CA ILE A 140 33.32 -24.67 -14.93
C ILE A 140 33.21 -23.25 -15.48
N PHE A 141 32.03 -22.88 -15.98
CA PHE A 141 31.77 -21.53 -16.45
C PHE A 141 31.94 -20.50 -15.33
N ALA A 142 31.40 -20.76 -14.13
CA ALA A 142 31.55 -19.85 -12.99
C ALA A 142 33.03 -19.63 -12.61
N SER A 143 33.86 -20.67 -12.63
CA SER A 143 35.30 -20.56 -12.42
C SER A 143 35.98 -19.70 -13.48
N VAL A 144 35.70 -19.97 -14.77
CA VAL A 144 36.26 -19.21 -15.90
C VAL A 144 35.88 -17.73 -15.80
N VAL A 145 34.61 -17.41 -15.54
CA VAL A 145 34.17 -16.01 -15.40
C VAL A 145 34.84 -15.34 -14.21
N ARG A 146 35.05 -16.06 -13.10
CA ARG A 146 35.79 -15.55 -11.94
C ARG A 146 37.25 -15.26 -12.27
N GLU A 147 37.92 -16.14 -13.02
CA GLU A 147 39.29 -15.93 -13.49
C GLU A 147 39.39 -14.73 -14.43
N ILE A 148 38.51 -14.61 -15.43
CA ILE A 148 38.43 -13.42 -16.30
C ILE A 148 38.22 -12.15 -15.46
N THR A 149 37.32 -12.20 -14.48
CA THR A 149 37.02 -11.07 -13.60
C THR A 149 38.26 -10.63 -12.80
N LEU A 150 39.06 -11.58 -12.30
CA LEU A 150 40.29 -11.30 -11.57
C LEU A 150 41.44 -10.90 -12.48
N ALA A 151 41.54 -11.44 -13.70
CA ALA A 151 42.55 -11.04 -14.66
C ALA A 151 42.35 -9.57 -15.11
N LEU A 152 41.09 -9.16 -15.31
CA LEU A 152 40.72 -7.78 -15.65
C LEU A 152 40.73 -6.82 -14.46
N THR A 153 40.62 -7.33 -13.23
CA THR A 153 40.68 -6.53 -12.01
C THR A 153 41.41 -7.32 -10.91
N PRO A 154 42.77 -7.29 -10.91
CA PRO A 154 43.58 -8.13 -10.03
C PRO A 154 43.38 -7.85 -8.54
N GLU A 155 43.12 -6.58 -8.20
CA GLU A 155 42.89 -6.12 -6.82
C GLU A 155 41.48 -5.53 -6.67
N PRO A 156 40.43 -6.37 -6.67
CA PRO A 156 39.07 -5.89 -6.54
C PRO A 156 38.84 -5.30 -5.14
N ARG A 157 38.18 -4.14 -5.09
CA ARG A 157 37.80 -3.51 -3.82
C ARG A 157 36.87 -4.40 -3.01
N GLN A 158 36.89 -4.23 -1.69
CA GLN A 158 36.06 -5.06 -0.84
C GLN A 158 34.59 -4.62 -0.82
N VAL A 159 33.68 -5.59 -0.71
CA VAL A 159 32.34 -5.41 -0.16
C VAL A 159 32.34 -6.02 1.24
N ARG A 160 31.79 -5.30 2.22
CA ARG A 160 31.76 -5.72 3.63
C ARG A 160 30.36 -6.16 4.01
N GLY A 161 30.24 -7.24 4.78
CA GLY A 161 28.97 -7.63 5.38
C GLY A 161 28.62 -6.72 6.56
N CYS A 162 27.38 -6.23 6.61
CA CYS A 162 26.85 -5.38 7.69
C CYS A 162 25.96 -6.16 8.68
N GLY A 163 25.79 -7.46 8.46
CA GLY A 163 24.89 -8.34 9.20
C GLY A 163 23.58 -8.61 8.45
N GLN A 164 22.66 -9.30 9.13
CA GLN A 164 21.34 -9.62 8.60
C GLN A 164 20.28 -8.78 9.32
N PRO A 165 19.59 -7.83 8.64
CA PRO A 165 18.44 -7.15 9.23
C PRO A 165 17.24 -8.08 9.43
N VAL A 166 17.12 -9.10 8.58
CA VAL A 166 16.13 -10.18 8.66
C VAL A 166 16.81 -11.48 8.23
N ASP A 167 16.41 -12.59 8.84
CA ASP A 167 16.99 -13.89 8.53
C ASP A 167 16.95 -14.18 7.03
N GLY A 168 18.08 -14.64 6.51
CA GLY A 168 18.24 -14.95 5.09
C GLY A 168 18.43 -13.71 4.18
N HIS A 169 18.52 -12.50 4.73
CA HIS A 169 18.83 -11.30 3.96
C HIS A 169 20.07 -10.62 4.50
N HIS A 170 21.12 -10.54 3.69
CA HIS A 170 22.41 -9.98 4.06
C HIS A 170 22.54 -8.54 3.57
N LEU A 171 22.76 -7.59 4.49
CA LEU A 171 23.13 -6.23 4.12
C LEU A 171 24.63 -6.17 3.83
N LEU A 172 24.99 -5.63 2.68
CA LEU A 172 26.36 -5.45 2.23
C LEU A 172 26.65 -3.96 1.98
N GLU A 173 27.88 -3.53 2.25
CA GLU A 173 28.37 -2.15 2.04
C GLU A 173 29.64 -2.16 1.17
N THR A 174 29.69 -1.27 0.19
CA THR A 174 30.90 -0.95 -0.57
C THR A 174 30.89 0.52 -1.02
N ALA A 175 31.78 0.90 -1.92
CA ALA A 175 31.77 2.18 -2.60
C ALA A 175 31.90 1.99 -4.11
N LEU A 176 31.17 2.77 -4.90
CA LEU A 176 31.19 2.79 -6.36
C LEU A 176 31.75 4.12 -6.87
N ASP A 177 32.34 4.08 -8.06
CA ASP A 177 32.80 5.27 -8.76
C ASP A 177 31.58 5.91 -9.44
N PRO A 178 31.27 7.20 -9.22
CA PRO A 178 30.18 7.87 -9.93
C PRO A 178 30.32 7.81 -11.45
N ASP A 179 31.56 7.74 -11.96
CA ASP A 179 31.81 7.65 -13.40
C ASP A 179 31.34 6.32 -14.00
N LEU A 180 31.04 5.31 -13.18
CA LEU A 180 30.38 4.06 -13.59
C LEU A 180 29.03 4.34 -14.31
N GLY A 181 28.38 5.46 -13.96
CA GLY A 181 27.01 5.77 -14.35
C GLY A 181 25.99 4.87 -13.67
N ASP A 182 24.73 4.98 -14.09
CA ASP A 182 23.64 4.17 -13.52
C ASP A 182 23.96 2.68 -13.65
N VAL A 183 23.86 1.96 -12.53
CA VAL A 183 24.06 0.51 -12.49
C VAL A 183 22.89 -0.18 -13.19
N THR A 184 23.18 -0.89 -14.27
CA THR A 184 22.20 -1.58 -15.12
C THR A 184 22.05 -3.06 -14.78
N ALA A 185 23.06 -3.70 -14.18
CA ALA A 185 22.99 -5.05 -13.67
C ALA A 185 24.02 -5.30 -12.56
N ILE A 186 23.74 -6.28 -11.72
CA ILE A 186 24.62 -6.75 -10.65
C ILE A 186 24.69 -8.27 -10.73
N TYR A 187 25.89 -8.83 -10.72
CA TYR A 187 26.10 -10.27 -10.73
C TYR A 187 26.91 -10.71 -9.51
N ALA A 188 26.43 -11.74 -8.83
CA ALA A 188 27.17 -12.44 -7.78
C ALA A 188 27.77 -13.73 -8.37
N ILE A 189 29.10 -13.82 -8.35
CA ILE A 189 29.88 -14.93 -8.91
C ILE A 189 30.45 -15.73 -7.74
N SER A 190 29.94 -16.96 -7.57
CA SER A 190 30.45 -17.95 -6.62
C SER A 190 31.38 -18.94 -7.33
N ALA A 191 31.93 -19.92 -6.60
CA ALA A 191 32.70 -21.00 -7.22
C ALA A 191 31.86 -21.89 -8.16
N ASN A 192 30.54 -21.94 -7.95
CA ASN A 192 29.67 -22.92 -8.61
C ASN A 192 28.57 -22.29 -9.48
N SER A 193 28.33 -20.99 -9.35
CA SER A 193 27.20 -20.32 -10.00
C SER A 193 27.39 -18.83 -10.18
N ILE A 194 26.65 -18.27 -11.14
CA ILE A 194 26.55 -16.83 -11.41
C ILE A 194 25.08 -16.42 -11.31
N THR A 195 24.78 -15.61 -10.30
CA THR A 195 23.44 -15.15 -10.00
C THR A 195 23.31 -13.67 -10.36
N ALA A 196 22.29 -13.32 -11.15
CA ALA A 196 21.93 -11.93 -11.37
C ALA A 196 21.13 -11.43 -10.15
N LEU A 197 21.53 -10.30 -9.57
CA LEU A 197 20.87 -9.69 -8.43
C LEU A 197 19.98 -8.53 -8.88
N PRO A 198 18.91 -8.20 -8.13
CA PRO A 198 18.13 -7.00 -8.36
C PRO A 198 19.01 -5.74 -8.28
N THR A 199 18.79 -4.78 -9.18
CA THR A 199 19.53 -3.51 -9.24
C THR A 199 19.03 -2.46 -8.24
N LYS A 200 18.61 -2.91 -7.05
CA LYS A 200 18.12 -2.03 -5.98
C LYS A 200 19.29 -1.69 -5.06
N LEU A 201 19.76 -0.45 -5.13
CA LEU A 201 20.96 0.02 -4.44
C LEU A 201 20.67 1.20 -3.52
N GLY A 202 21.20 1.15 -2.30
CA GLY A 202 21.24 2.30 -1.41
C GLY A 202 22.52 3.11 -1.65
N LEU A 203 22.45 4.09 -2.55
CA LEU A 203 23.58 4.96 -2.85
C LEU A 203 23.60 6.16 -1.89
N GLY A 204 24.66 6.28 -1.10
CA GLY A 204 24.82 7.43 -0.19
C GLY A 204 25.46 8.63 -0.88
N ARG A 205 25.84 9.64 -0.10
CA ARG A 205 26.51 10.84 -0.64
C ARG A 205 27.91 10.53 -1.15
N GLN A 206 28.33 11.28 -2.17
CA GLN A 206 29.70 11.24 -2.68
C GLN A 206 30.68 11.70 -1.59
N SER A 207 31.69 10.87 -1.32
CA SER A 207 32.76 11.22 -0.39
C SER A 207 33.69 12.29 -0.97
N LYS A 208 34.46 12.97 -0.12
CA LYS A 208 35.51 13.93 -0.55
C LYS A 208 36.55 13.32 -1.51
N LYS A 209 36.67 11.98 -1.54
CA LYS A 209 37.58 11.25 -2.43
C LYS A 209 36.93 10.86 -3.77
N GLY A 210 35.74 11.35 -4.08
CA GLY A 210 35.02 11.09 -5.33
C GLY A 210 34.16 9.82 -5.33
N TRP A 211 34.43 8.85 -4.44
CA TRP A 211 33.68 7.59 -4.36
C TRP A 211 32.34 7.76 -3.62
N GLN A 212 31.31 7.05 -4.08
CA GLN A 212 29.96 7.06 -3.50
C GLN A 212 29.71 5.76 -2.72
N SER A 213 29.18 5.84 -1.49
CA SER A 213 28.82 4.63 -0.74
C SER A 213 27.66 3.90 -1.40
N CYS A 214 27.66 2.58 -1.32
CA CYS A 214 26.67 1.73 -1.96
C CYS A 214 26.31 0.58 -1.03
N HIS A 215 25.01 0.37 -0.82
CA HIS A 215 24.47 -0.71 0.00
C HIS A 215 23.57 -1.63 -0.82
N LEU A 216 23.61 -2.92 -0.48
CA LEU A 216 22.85 -3.97 -1.15
C LEU A 216 22.19 -4.86 -0.11
N LEU A 217 20.94 -5.26 -0.33
CA LEU A 217 20.30 -6.32 0.43
C LEU A 217 20.25 -7.58 -0.45
N VAL A 218 20.95 -8.63 -0.04
CA VAL A 218 21.09 -9.87 -0.81
C VAL A 218 20.38 -11.01 -0.10
N GLU A 219 19.41 -11.62 -0.77
CA GLU A 219 18.73 -12.81 -0.28
C GLU A 219 19.62 -14.06 -0.41
N SER A 220 19.83 -14.76 0.70
CA SER A 220 20.50 -16.05 0.73
C SER A 220 20.17 -16.79 2.03
N ALA A 221 19.64 -18.02 1.92
CA ALA A 221 19.35 -18.86 3.08
C ALA A 221 20.60 -19.37 3.82
N ARG A 222 21.79 -19.23 3.22
CA ARG A 222 23.07 -19.65 3.78
C ARG A 222 23.99 -18.46 3.92
N ALA A 223 25.00 -18.59 4.78
CA ALA A 223 26.08 -17.61 4.83
C ALA A 223 26.71 -17.41 3.44
N LEU A 224 26.91 -16.16 3.07
CA LEU A 224 27.55 -15.82 1.80
C LEU A 224 28.99 -16.37 1.77
N PRO A 225 29.39 -17.09 0.72
CA PRO A 225 30.73 -17.69 0.65
C PRO A 225 31.81 -16.60 0.50
N GLN A 226 32.95 -16.77 1.18
CA GLN A 226 34.06 -15.80 1.13
C GLN A 226 34.66 -15.60 -0.27
N SER A 227 34.51 -16.60 -1.15
CA SER A 227 34.95 -16.53 -2.54
C SER A 227 34.04 -15.71 -3.46
N LEU A 228 32.96 -15.12 -2.93
CA LEU A 228 31.95 -14.40 -3.70
C LEU A 228 32.50 -13.08 -4.25
N HIS A 229 32.35 -12.90 -5.56
CA HIS A 229 32.66 -11.65 -6.24
C HIS A 229 31.37 -11.00 -6.75
N PHE A 230 31.32 -9.69 -6.72
CA PHE A 230 30.21 -8.90 -7.25
C PHE A 230 30.70 -8.10 -8.44
N VAL A 231 29.98 -8.18 -9.55
CA VAL A 231 30.26 -7.38 -10.74
C VAL A 231 29.09 -6.44 -10.97
N PHE A 232 29.36 -5.15 -10.85
CA PHE A 232 28.42 -4.07 -11.12
C PHE A 232 28.66 -3.57 -12.53
N THR A 233 27.65 -3.64 -13.38
CA THR A 233 27.72 -3.12 -14.75
C THR A 233 26.98 -1.80 -14.79
N GLY A 234 27.66 -0.74 -15.19
CA GLY A 234 27.06 0.58 -15.40
C GLY A 234 26.99 0.96 -16.88
N LYS A 235 26.42 2.12 -17.18
CA LYS A 235 26.39 2.66 -18.55
C LYS A 235 27.79 2.92 -19.11
N ASN A 236 28.74 3.29 -18.25
CA ASN A 236 30.05 3.78 -18.66
C ASN A 236 31.20 2.86 -18.22
N GLY A 237 30.93 1.79 -17.46
CA GLY A 237 32.00 0.99 -16.87
C GLY A 237 31.55 -0.28 -16.17
N ILE A 238 32.52 -0.95 -15.55
CA ILE A 238 32.30 -2.11 -14.67
C ILE A 238 33.07 -1.89 -13.36
N ALA A 239 32.45 -2.28 -12.24
CA ALA A 239 33.10 -2.30 -10.94
C ALA A 239 33.06 -3.72 -10.35
N VAL A 240 34.23 -4.29 -10.08
CA VAL A 240 34.38 -5.60 -9.44
C VAL A 240 34.61 -5.43 -7.94
N ARG A 241 33.90 -6.20 -7.13
CA ARG A 241 34.09 -6.26 -5.67
C ARG A 241 34.29 -7.69 -5.20
N LYS A 242 35.10 -7.87 -4.17
CA LYS A 242 35.29 -9.16 -3.48
C LYS A 242 34.68 -9.07 -2.08
N LEU A 243 33.96 -10.09 -1.64
CA LEU A 243 33.48 -10.16 -0.25
C LEU A 243 34.68 -10.21 0.70
N SER A 244 34.73 -9.30 1.67
CA SER A 244 35.81 -9.24 2.65
C SER A 244 35.79 -10.48 3.55
N ASP A 245 36.97 -11.03 3.84
CA ASP A 245 37.16 -11.97 4.95
C ASP A 245 36.82 -11.21 6.23
N SER A 246 35.68 -11.54 6.85
CA SER A 246 35.27 -10.90 8.10
C SER A 246 35.87 -11.66 9.27
N ASP A 247 36.59 -10.95 10.14
CA ASP A 247 37.09 -11.43 11.46
C ASP A 247 35.94 -11.63 12.49
N GLY A 248 34.77 -12.09 12.03
CA GLY A 248 33.57 -12.28 12.83
C GLY A 248 32.32 -11.79 12.10
N GLN A 249 31.22 -12.53 12.21
CA GLN A 249 29.90 -12.10 11.73
C GLN A 249 29.55 -10.74 12.36
N LEU A 250 29.54 -9.68 11.55
CA LEU A 250 29.05 -8.38 11.97
C LEU A 250 27.55 -8.49 12.29
N ASP A 251 27.19 -8.09 13.50
CA ASP A 251 25.83 -8.10 14.01
C ASP A 251 25.09 -6.82 13.58
N PHE A 252 24.02 -6.97 12.80
CA PHE A 252 23.24 -5.83 12.28
C PHE A 252 22.74 -4.93 13.41
N SER A 253 22.36 -5.51 14.55
CA SER A 253 21.87 -4.75 15.71
C SER A 253 22.93 -3.81 16.29
N LYS A 254 24.22 -4.14 16.13
CA LYS A 254 25.35 -3.29 16.55
C LYS A 254 25.80 -2.33 15.45
N TRP A 255 25.60 -2.70 14.19
CA TRP A 255 25.98 -1.89 13.03
C TRP A 255 25.00 -0.73 12.80
N TRP A 256 23.69 -1.01 12.83
CA TRP A 256 22.63 -0.06 12.48
C TRP A 256 22.62 1.24 13.31
N PRO A 257 22.73 1.22 14.65
CA PRO A 257 22.66 2.43 15.47
C PRO A 257 23.75 3.47 15.16
N LYS A 258 24.87 3.06 14.54
CA LYS A 258 25.96 3.97 14.15
C LYS A 258 25.67 4.74 12.86
N ARG A 259 24.74 4.26 12.03
CA ARG A 259 24.41 4.81 10.71
C ARG A 259 22.96 5.25 10.57
N GLN A 260 22.18 5.11 11.63
CA GLN A 260 20.80 5.55 11.75
C GLN A 260 20.55 7.06 11.52
N ASN A 261 21.49 7.87 11.05
CA ASN A 261 21.22 9.27 10.66
C ASN A 261 21.38 9.48 9.14
N ASP A 262 21.93 8.51 8.44
CA ASP A 262 22.02 8.47 6.98
C ASP A 262 20.60 8.42 6.37
N MET A 263 20.31 9.28 5.39
CA MET A 263 18.97 9.37 4.77
C MET A 263 18.75 8.25 3.81
N GLU A 264 19.67 8.22 2.86
CA GLU A 264 19.69 7.38 1.71
C GLU A 264 19.69 5.91 2.16
N LEU A 265 20.54 5.58 3.14
CA LEU A 265 20.58 4.23 3.71
C LEU A 265 19.31 3.85 4.48
N ARG A 266 18.72 4.76 5.27
CA ARG A 266 17.51 4.42 6.05
C ARG A 266 16.34 4.15 5.12
N GLU A 267 16.06 5.06 4.19
CA GLU A 267 14.91 4.93 3.30
C GLU A 267 15.07 3.71 2.39
N PHE A 268 16.30 3.44 1.90
CA PHE A 268 16.62 2.20 1.20
C PHE A 268 16.27 0.97 2.03
N LEU A 269 16.75 0.89 3.28
CA LEU A 269 16.48 -0.27 4.14
C LEU A 269 15.01 -0.45 4.45
N VAL A 270 14.28 0.63 4.78
CA VAL A 270 12.84 0.56 5.07
C VAL A 270 12.08 -0.01 3.88
N ARG A 271 12.36 0.47 2.66
CA ARG A 271 11.70 -0.01 1.44
C ARG A 271 12.07 -1.46 1.13
N GLN A 272 13.37 -1.79 1.14
CA GLN A 272 13.82 -3.14 0.82
C GLN A 272 13.31 -4.17 1.83
N LEU A 273 13.26 -3.82 3.11
CA LEU A 273 12.67 -4.70 4.12
C LEU A 273 11.15 -4.81 3.96
N ALA A 274 10.45 -3.75 3.57
CA ALA A 274 9.01 -3.81 3.32
C ALA A 274 8.63 -4.78 2.18
N GLU A 275 9.52 -4.98 1.20
CA GLU A 275 9.35 -5.94 0.12
C GLU A 275 9.59 -7.39 0.54
N VAL A 276 10.19 -7.63 1.71
CA VAL A 276 10.42 -8.99 2.24
C VAL A 276 9.09 -9.57 2.75
N PRO A 277 8.59 -10.68 2.19
CA PRO A 277 7.31 -11.25 2.58
C PRO A 277 7.24 -11.67 4.05
N GLY A 278 6.06 -11.57 4.66
CA GLY A 278 5.82 -12.00 6.04
C GLY A 278 6.24 -10.95 7.07
N VAL A 279 7.49 -11.00 7.53
CA VAL A 279 7.96 -10.20 8.69
C VAL A 279 8.67 -8.89 8.31
N GLY A 280 8.98 -8.68 7.03
CA GLY A 280 9.81 -7.58 6.56
C GLY A 280 9.30 -6.18 6.95
N ALA A 281 8.03 -5.91 6.70
CA ALA A 281 7.40 -4.63 7.07
C ALA A 281 7.42 -4.39 8.59
N ALA A 282 7.18 -5.43 9.40
CA ALA A 282 7.23 -5.32 10.86
C ALA A 282 8.65 -5.01 11.37
N ILE A 283 9.67 -5.63 10.77
CA ILE A 283 11.08 -5.34 11.07
C ILE A 283 11.45 -3.90 10.68
N ALA A 284 10.99 -3.44 9.50
CA ALA A 284 11.21 -2.06 9.06
C ALA A 284 10.59 -1.04 10.03
N ILE A 285 9.40 -1.34 10.57
CA ILE A 285 8.73 -0.52 11.60
C ILE A 285 9.52 -0.55 12.91
N ASP A 286 9.83 -1.74 13.45
CA ASP A 286 10.56 -1.90 14.71
C ASP A 286 11.94 -1.21 14.67
N MET A 287 12.66 -1.32 13.56
CA MET A 287 13.94 -0.67 13.33
C MET A 287 13.84 0.86 13.46
N GLN A 288 12.75 1.47 12.98
CA GLN A 288 12.53 2.92 13.09
C GLN A 288 12.08 3.32 14.50
N MET A 289 11.25 2.50 15.15
CA MET A 289 10.75 2.74 16.51
C MET A 289 11.85 2.69 17.57
N ARG A 290 12.81 1.78 17.44
CA ARG A 290 13.96 1.67 18.37
C ARG A 290 15.02 2.74 18.16
N ALA A 291 15.09 3.30 16.97
CA ALA A 291 16.11 4.24 16.51
C ALA A 291 15.47 5.42 15.75
N PRO A 292 14.59 6.21 16.41
CA PRO A 292 13.89 7.30 15.77
C PRO A 292 14.83 8.46 15.46
N LEU A 293 14.55 9.14 14.36
CA LEU A 293 15.26 10.37 14.01
C LEU A 293 14.88 11.49 14.99
N PRO A 294 15.84 12.35 15.38
CA PRO A 294 15.52 13.54 16.14
C PRO A 294 14.55 14.41 15.35
N VAL A 295 13.42 14.76 15.96
CA VAL A 295 12.45 15.69 15.38
C VAL A 295 13.14 17.02 15.11
N ARG A 296 12.95 17.56 13.91
CA ARG A 296 13.52 18.86 13.50
C ARG A 296 12.40 19.77 13.01
N GLN A 297 12.23 20.84 13.74
CA GLN A 297 11.34 21.96 13.41
C GLN A 297 12.16 23.25 13.45
N ILE A 298 11.71 24.26 12.72
CA ILE A 298 12.33 25.58 12.76
C ILE A 298 11.49 26.43 13.70
N ALA A 299 12.04 26.70 14.88
CA ALA A 299 11.36 27.43 15.93
C ALA A 299 11.03 28.86 15.47
N LYS A 300 9.94 29.40 16.03
CA LYS A 300 9.52 30.77 15.75
C LYS A 300 10.57 31.78 16.19
N SER A 301 10.69 32.84 15.39
CA SER A 301 11.37 34.08 15.75
C SER A 301 10.56 35.26 15.21
N GLY A 302 10.84 36.48 15.68
CA GLY A 302 10.13 37.68 15.21
C GLY A 302 10.42 38.06 13.76
N THR A 303 11.48 37.52 13.14
CA THR A 303 11.97 37.98 11.82
C THR A 303 12.29 36.86 10.83
N GLN A 304 12.61 35.65 11.31
CA GLN A 304 12.93 34.49 10.46
C GLN A 304 11.70 33.58 10.29
N PRO A 305 11.55 32.96 9.11
CA PRO A 305 10.50 31.99 8.86
C PRO A 305 10.67 30.75 9.74
N ALA A 306 9.55 30.20 10.17
CA ALA A 306 9.43 29.01 10.99
C ALA A 306 8.50 28.00 10.32
N ALA A 307 8.75 26.72 10.54
CA ALA A 307 7.97 25.64 9.94
C ALA A 307 8.10 24.34 10.74
N GLU A 308 7.04 23.55 10.70
CA GLU A 308 6.97 22.20 11.25
C GLU A 308 6.21 21.29 10.28
N ILE A 309 6.65 20.03 10.18
CA ILE A 309 5.87 18.94 9.60
C ILE A 309 5.40 18.07 10.76
N ASP A 310 4.09 17.99 10.98
CA ASP A 310 3.52 17.21 12.07
C ASP A 310 2.78 15.95 11.55
N LEU A 311 2.50 15.91 10.25
CA LEU A 311 1.84 14.83 9.52
C LEU A 311 2.67 14.45 8.28
N ALA A 312 3.00 13.17 8.14
CA ALA A 312 3.77 12.64 7.00
C ALA A 312 3.51 11.14 6.78
N ILE A 313 2.25 10.78 6.46
CA ILE A 313 1.84 9.37 6.34
C ILE A 313 2.24 8.84 4.96
N ALA A 314 3.24 7.96 4.95
CA ALA A 314 3.66 7.21 3.78
C ALA A 314 2.67 6.08 3.47
N LEU A 315 2.12 6.13 2.27
CA LEU A 315 1.18 5.16 1.70
C LEU A 315 1.74 4.60 0.39
N ASP A 316 1.16 3.53 -0.12
CA ASP A 316 1.63 2.89 -1.36
C ASP A 316 1.34 3.80 -2.55
N GLY A 317 0.20 4.48 -2.55
CA GLY A 317 -0.21 5.44 -3.59
C GLY A 317 0.45 6.82 -3.51
N GLY A 318 1.14 7.15 -2.42
CA GLY A 318 1.75 8.48 -2.23
C GLY A 318 2.04 8.85 -0.78
N LEU A 319 2.39 10.12 -0.56
CA LEU A 319 2.70 10.67 0.76
C LEU A 319 1.72 11.78 1.11
N LEU A 320 1.00 11.62 2.23
CA LEU A 320 0.19 12.70 2.80
C LEU A 320 1.03 13.52 3.77
N VAL A 321 1.14 14.82 3.53
CA VAL A 321 1.96 15.74 4.30
C VAL A 321 1.07 16.83 4.91
N GLY A 322 1.32 17.19 6.16
CA GLY A 322 0.67 18.31 6.82
C GLY A 322 1.57 18.96 7.86
N GLY A 323 1.29 20.21 8.16
CA GLY A 323 2.09 21.01 9.08
C GLY A 323 1.67 22.47 9.09
N TRP A 324 2.58 23.32 9.57
CA TRP A 324 2.36 24.76 9.59
C TRP A 324 3.62 25.54 9.26
N THR A 325 3.44 26.76 8.77
CA THR A 325 4.49 27.74 8.53
C THR A 325 4.15 29.09 9.14
N HIS A 326 5.17 29.84 9.54
CA HIS A 326 5.05 31.22 9.98
C HIS A 326 6.14 32.03 9.27
N ASP A 327 5.75 32.96 8.41
CA ASP A 327 6.68 33.71 7.57
C ASP A 327 6.30 35.20 7.51
N PRO A 328 6.60 35.96 8.57
CA PRO A 328 6.18 37.36 8.69
C PRO A 328 6.91 38.28 7.69
N ALA A 329 8.07 37.86 7.17
CA ALA A 329 8.91 38.64 6.27
C ALA A 329 8.84 38.17 4.80
N ALA A 330 7.93 37.23 4.47
CA ALA A 330 7.79 36.66 3.12
C ALA A 330 9.11 36.07 2.55
N MET A 331 9.90 35.42 3.41
CA MET A 331 11.21 34.84 3.08
C MET A 331 11.14 33.35 2.72
N LEU A 332 10.03 32.68 2.97
CA LEU A 332 9.81 31.27 2.64
C LEU A 332 9.48 31.11 1.15
N ALA A 333 10.33 30.41 0.41
CA ALA A 333 10.03 30.04 -0.96
C ALA A 333 9.08 28.85 -1.03
N ARG A 334 9.43 27.73 -0.36
CA ARG A 334 8.62 26.50 -0.33
C ARG A 334 9.14 25.47 0.69
N ILE A 335 8.31 24.46 0.93
CA ILE A 335 8.70 23.21 1.58
C ILE A 335 8.78 22.13 0.50
N GLU A 336 9.76 21.23 0.61
CA GLU A 336 10.02 20.15 -0.34
C GLU A 336 10.21 18.83 0.43
N TYR A 337 9.63 17.74 -0.07
CA TYR A 337 9.98 16.37 0.35
C TYR A 337 11.34 16.00 -0.24
N LEU A 338 12.22 15.40 0.55
CA LEU A 338 13.50 14.90 0.10
C LEU A 338 13.37 13.41 -0.20
N SER A 339 13.52 13.04 -1.47
CA SER A 339 13.51 11.63 -1.85
C SER A 339 14.89 10.99 -1.64
N GLU A 340 14.96 9.67 -1.77
CA GLU A 340 16.16 8.87 -1.51
C GLU A 340 17.36 9.22 -2.40
N ASP A 341 17.12 9.67 -3.63
CA ASP A 341 18.16 10.07 -4.58
C ASP A 341 18.69 11.50 -4.29
N GLY A 342 18.16 12.13 -3.23
CA GLY A 342 18.49 13.49 -2.81
C GLY A 342 17.72 14.58 -3.58
N SER A 343 16.83 14.21 -4.51
CA SER A 343 15.97 15.16 -5.19
C SER A 343 14.94 15.76 -4.23
N ALA A 344 14.66 17.05 -4.45
CA ALA A 344 13.70 17.80 -3.66
C ALA A 344 12.40 17.97 -4.46
N LEU A 345 11.34 17.33 -3.99
CA LEU A 345 10.02 17.36 -4.62
C LEU A 345 9.15 18.41 -3.94
N PRO A 346 8.60 19.39 -4.68
CA PRO A 346 7.68 20.38 -4.12
C PRO A 346 6.38 19.71 -3.64
N LEU A 347 5.70 20.31 -2.66
CA LEU A 347 4.41 19.77 -2.16
C LEU A 347 3.23 20.02 -3.14
N GLN A 348 3.43 20.81 -4.19
CA GLN A 348 2.45 21.08 -5.25
C GLN A 348 2.34 19.90 -6.25
N PRO A 349 1.22 19.76 -7.00
CA PRO A 349 0.08 20.67 -7.12
C PRO A 349 -1.04 20.47 -6.09
N ASN A 350 -1.15 19.30 -5.47
CA ASN A 350 -2.23 18.98 -4.54
C ASN A 350 -1.89 19.51 -3.14
N PHE A 351 -1.99 20.82 -2.98
CA PHE A 351 -1.53 21.56 -1.81
C PHE A 351 -2.57 22.60 -1.40
N TYR A 352 -2.92 22.63 -0.12
CA TYR A 352 -3.92 23.56 0.42
C TYR A 352 -3.41 24.23 1.70
N LYS A 353 -3.63 25.55 1.81
CA LYS A 353 -3.26 26.38 2.97
C LYS A 353 -4.49 26.90 3.70
N PHE A 354 -4.39 27.04 5.01
CA PHE A 354 -5.44 27.59 5.86
C PHE A 354 -4.86 28.33 7.08
N PRO A 355 -5.58 29.30 7.67
CA PRO A 355 -5.20 29.90 8.95
C PRO A 355 -5.18 28.86 10.07
N GLY A 356 -4.17 28.92 10.93
CA GLY A 356 -4.03 28.05 12.10
C GLY A 356 -3.39 28.77 13.28
N LYS A 357 -3.31 28.09 14.42
CA LYS A 357 -2.63 28.58 15.64
C LYS A 357 -1.71 27.51 16.18
N THR A 358 -0.54 27.90 16.70
CA THR A 358 0.37 26.95 17.36
C THR A 358 0.07 26.85 18.86
N GLY A 359 -0.17 25.63 19.34
CA GLY A 359 -0.21 25.27 20.75
C GLY A 359 -1.60 25.21 21.39
N GLU A 360 -1.96 24.03 21.89
CA GLU A 360 -2.82 23.88 23.07
C GLU A 360 -1.94 24.05 24.32
N ARG A 361 -1.91 25.25 24.90
CA ARG A 361 -1.64 25.41 26.35
C ARG A 361 -2.97 25.74 27.01
N ALA A 362 -3.12 25.35 28.28
CA ALA A 362 -4.33 25.51 29.10
C ALA A 362 -4.84 26.98 29.23
N ASP A 363 -4.10 27.93 28.64
CA ASP A 363 -4.23 29.37 28.72
C ASP A 363 -4.64 30.01 27.37
N GLY A 364 -4.87 29.22 26.30
CA GLY A 364 -5.63 29.66 25.11
C GLY A 364 -4.96 30.67 24.15
N LEU A 365 -3.70 31.05 24.34
CA LEU A 365 -3.00 32.03 23.50
C LEU A 365 -1.99 31.36 22.55
N GLY A 366 -2.49 30.76 21.47
CA GLY A 366 -1.66 30.25 20.37
C GLY A 366 -1.34 31.34 19.34
N ALA A 367 -0.08 31.40 18.87
CA ALA A 367 0.36 32.37 17.86
C ALA A 367 -0.09 31.97 16.45
N ASP A 368 -0.51 32.96 15.65
CA ASP A 368 -1.05 32.74 14.30
C ASP A 368 -0.01 32.16 13.34
N VAL A 369 -0.44 31.15 12.58
CA VAL A 369 0.34 30.44 11.57
C VAL A 369 -0.50 30.13 10.33
N THR A 370 0.17 29.74 9.26
CA THR A 370 -0.46 29.15 8.09
C THR A 370 -0.33 27.64 8.16
N GLY A 371 -1.41 26.94 8.49
CA GLY A 371 -1.49 25.50 8.34
C GLY A 371 -1.52 25.09 6.86
N PHE A 372 -1.05 23.88 6.56
CA PHE A 372 -1.14 23.32 5.21
C PHE A 372 -1.31 21.80 5.24
N VAL A 373 -1.84 21.28 4.14
CA VAL A 373 -1.91 19.85 3.84
C VAL A 373 -1.61 19.62 2.36
N ALA A 374 -1.01 18.48 2.03
CA ALA A 374 -0.65 18.11 0.67
C ALA A 374 -0.68 16.61 0.44
N TRP A 375 -0.97 16.19 -0.79
CA TRP A 375 -0.85 14.81 -1.25
C TRP A 375 0.17 14.71 -2.38
N LEU A 376 1.21 13.90 -2.19
CA LEU A 376 2.30 13.73 -3.15
C LEU A 376 2.21 12.34 -3.81
N PRO A 377 1.53 12.21 -4.96
CA PRO A 377 1.41 10.93 -5.65
C PRO A 377 2.74 10.47 -6.29
N GLN A 378 3.73 11.36 -6.43
CA GLN A 378 5.05 10.97 -6.92
C GLN A 378 5.88 10.23 -5.87
N ALA A 379 5.59 10.43 -4.58
CA ALA A 379 6.29 9.80 -3.46
C ALA A 379 5.60 8.49 -3.05
N LYS A 380 5.56 7.54 -3.98
CA LYS A 380 4.87 6.24 -3.84
C LYS A 380 5.81 5.13 -3.38
N ASN A 381 5.24 4.03 -2.87
CA ASN A 381 5.99 2.82 -2.48
C ASN A 381 7.16 3.09 -1.52
N LEU A 382 6.96 3.98 -0.55
CA LEU A 382 8.00 4.35 0.42
C LEU A 382 8.22 3.27 1.50
N GLY A 383 7.46 2.17 1.46
CA GLY A 383 7.35 1.23 2.57
C GLY A 383 6.72 1.89 3.80
N PRO A 384 6.82 1.28 4.98
CA PRO A 384 6.30 1.85 6.23
C PRO A 384 7.24 2.93 6.78
N LEU A 385 7.54 3.97 6.00
CA LEU A 385 8.43 5.06 6.39
C LEU A 385 7.74 5.98 7.39
N LEU A 386 8.23 6.00 8.63
CA LEU A 386 7.58 6.68 9.75
C LEU A 386 8.07 8.12 9.96
N GLN A 387 9.22 8.49 9.40
CA GLN A 387 9.77 9.85 9.46
C GLN A 387 10.41 10.28 8.13
N PRO A 388 9.59 10.52 7.07
CA PRO A 388 10.08 11.09 5.81
C PRO A 388 10.77 12.43 6.03
N ARG A 389 11.78 12.77 5.22
CA ARG A 389 12.56 14.00 5.39
C ARG A 389 12.08 15.12 4.47
N PHE A 390 12.16 16.33 4.97
CA PHE A 390 11.72 17.52 4.26
C PHE A 390 12.78 18.61 4.38
N GLN A 391 12.71 19.61 3.51
CA GLN A 391 13.46 20.83 3.67
C GLN A 391 12.58 22.06 3.46
N MET A 392 12.83 23.08 4.27
CA MET A 392 12.36 24.43 4.06
C MET A 392 13.39 25.17 3.20
N ARG A 393 12.95 25.80 2.11
CA ARG A 393 13.78 26.60 1.22
C ARG A 393 13.39 28.07 1.31
N LEU A 394 14.38 28.94 1.51
CA LEU A 394 14.22 30.38 1.53
C LEU A 394 14.35 30.97 0.12
N VAL A 395 13.83 32.19 -0.06
CA VAL A 395 14.00 32.98 -1.30
C VAL A 395 15.48 33.23 -1.61
N SER A 396 16.34 33.31 -0.58
CA SER A 396 17.80 33.41 -0.75
C SER A 396 18.47 32.14 -1.30
N GLY A 397 17.74 31.03 -1.41
CA GLY A 397 18.27 29.72 -1.78
C GLY A 397 18.79 28.89 -0.59
N ALA A 398 18.91 29.48 0.61
CA ALA A 398 19.26 28.75 1.82
C ALA A 398 18.20 27.69 2.15
N THR A 399 18.64 26.57 2.72
CA THR A 399 17.78 25.44 3.08
C THR A 399 17.94 25.06 4.55
N ALA A 400 16.88 24.54 5.15
CA ALA A 400 16.87 24.02 6.51
C ALA A 400 16.06 22.72 6.57
N MET A 401 16.64 21.70 7.20
CA MET A 401 16.06 20.36 7.30
C MET A 401 14.89 20.31 8.29
N LEU A 402 13.82 19.63 7.90
CA LEU A 402 12.64 19.34 8.72
C LEU A 402 12.47 17.81 8.83
N VAL A 403 12.18 17.33 10.04
CA VAL A 403 11.95 15.91 10.32
C VAL A 403 10.73 15.79 11.23
N PRO A 404 9.65 15.13 10.80
CA PRO A 404 8.43 15.02 11.59
C PRO A 404 8.62 14.10 12.81
N PRO A 405 7.71 14.16 13.79
CA PRO A 405 7.59 13.09 14.78
C PRO A 405 7.26 11.75 14.10
N ILE A 406 7.49 10.65 14.82
CA ILE A 406 7.11 9.31 14.35
C ILE A 406 5.62 9.30 13.99
N GLN A 407 5.33 8.87 12.76
CA GLN A 407 3.98 8.77 12.23
C GLN A 407 3.35 7.42 12.59
N PRO A 408 2.00 7.35 12.72
CA PRO A 408 1.31 6.09 12.98
C PRO A 408 1.44 5.13 11.79
N PHE A 409 1.57 3.83 12.08
CA PHE A 409 1.60 2.75 11.08
C PHE A 409 0.35 1.87 11.11
N GLU A 410 -0.40 1.83 12.21
CA GLU A 410 -1.68 1.11 12.27
C GLU A 410 -2.74 1.87 11.44
N PRO A 411 -3.47 1.20 10.52
CA PRO A 411 -4.43 1.85 9.64
C PRO A 411 -5.49 2.70 10.37
N SER A 412 -6.01 2.22 11.50
CA SER A 412 -6.99 2.99 12.29
C SER A 412 -6.41 4.28 12.88
N ALA A 413 -5.14 4.26 13.31
CA ALA A 413 -4.44 5.43 13.81
C ALA A 413 -4.07 6.39 12.66
N GLN A 414 -3.68 5.86 11.50
CA GLN A 414 -3.46 6.65 10.29
C GLN A 414 -4.73 7.40 9.88
N ARG A 415 -5.87 6.70 9.74
CA ARG A 415 -7.18 7.32 9.46
C ARG A 415 -7.48 8.47 10.40
N ASN A 416 -7.37 8.24 11.70
CA ASN A 416 -7.67 9.25 12.71
C ASN A 416 -6.75 10.48 12.59
N ARG A 417 -5.48 10.28 12.18
CA ARG A 417 -4.54 11.37 11.95
C ARG A 417 -4.84 12.11 10.65
N ILE A 418 -5.22 11.42 9.57
CA ILE A 418 -5.66 12.02 8.29
C ILE A 418 -6.90 12.89 8.53
N LEU A 419 -7.87 12.40 9.30
CA LEU A 419 -9.09 13.13 9.64
C LEU A 419 -8.87 14.35 10.57
N ARG A 420 -7.63 14.57 11.04
CA ARG A 420 -7.24 15.77 11.80
C ARG A 420 -6.34 16.70 10.99
N ALA A 421 -6.01 16.35 9.75
CA ALA A 421 -5.08 17.10 8.91
C ALA A 421 -5.62 18.49 8.53
N VAL A 422 -6.95 18.64 8.46
CA VAL A 422 -7.62 19.86 8.01
C VAL A 422 -8.74 20.21 8.97
N PRO A 423 -8.83 21.47 9.44
CA PRO A 423 -9.99 21.92 10.21
C PRO A 423 -11.31 21.80 9.43
N PRO A 424 -12.41 21.40 10.08
CA PRO A 424 -13.72 21.24 9.44
C PRO A 424 -14.14 22.40 8.51
N GLN A 425 -13.90 23.65 8.91
CA GLN A 425 -14.25 24.82 8.11
C GLN A 425 -13.47 24.96 6.78
N HIS A 426 -12.35 24.26 6.66
CA HIS A 426 -11.46 24.22 5.50
C HIS A 426 -11.62 22.96 4.64
N ALA A 427 -12.47 22.04 5.07
CA ALA A 427 -12.74 20.78 4.41
C ALA A 427 -13.68 20.96 3.20
N ARG A 428 -13.14 21.45 2.09
CA ARG A 428 -13.87 21.69 0.84
C ARG A 428 -13.75 20.50 -0.10
N SER A 429 -14.67 20.37 -1.06
CA SER A 429 -14.70 19.26 -2.02
C SER A 429 -13.34 19.02 -2.70
N GLN A 430 -12.65 20.09 -3.14
CA GLN A 430 -11.33 19.98 -3.75
C GLN A 430 -10.28 19.39 -2.79
N VAL A 431 -10.33 19.73 -1.50
CA VAL A 431 -9.39 19.20 -0.48
C VAL A 431 -9.67 17.73 -0.23
N PHE A 432 -10.94 17.33 -0.19
CA PHE A 432 -11.29 15.91 -0.12
C PHE A 432 -10.79 15.17 -1.36
N GLU A 433 -11.18 15.61 -2.55
CA GLU A 433 -10.89 14.93 -3.80
C GLU A 433 -9.39 14.77 -4.08
N SER A 434 -8.63 15.87 -3.99
CA SER A 434 -7.22 15.89 -4.42
C SER A 434 -6.21 15.54 -3.33
N ILE A 435 -6.61 15.59 -2.06
CA ILE A 435 -5.68 15.44 -0.93
C ILE A 435 -6.09 14.32 0.03
N LEU A 436 -7.27 14.39 0.65
CA LEU A 436 -7.63 13.47 1.73
C LEU A 436 -8.17 12.11 1.23
N ALA A 437 -8.99 12.11 0.18
CA ALA A 437 -9.67 10.91 -0.33
C ALA A 437 -8.70 9.83 -0.82
N PRO A 438 -7.61 10.13 -1.57
CA PRO A 438 -6.65 9.11 -1.96
C PRO A 438 -6.04 8.39 -0.75
N ALA A 439 -5.69 9.14 0.29
CA ALA A 439 -5.11 8.61 1.52
C ALA A 439 -6.12 7.81 2.36
N LEU A 440 -7.33 8.35 2.56
CA LEU A 440 -8.39 7.68 3.34
C LEU A 440 -8.84 6.39 2.67
N LYS A 441 -9.00 6.39 1.34
CA LYS A 441 -9.39 5.20 0.57
C LYS A 441 -8.39 4.06 0.76
N GLU A 442 -7.11 4.35 0.61
CA GLU A 442 -6.06 3.32 0.78
C GLU A 442 -6.01 2.81 2.23
N VAL A 443 -6.12 3.70 3.22
CA VAL A 443 -6.10 3.32 4.63
C VAL A 443 -7.33 2.47 5.01
N GLU A 444 -8.52 2.81 4.52
CA GLU A 444 -9.73 2.01 4.74
C GLU A 444 -9.64 0.64 4.05
N GLN A 445 -9.05 0.56 2.85
CA GLN A 445 -8.78 -0.72 2.19
C GLN A 445 -7.80 -1.58 3.00
N LYS A 446 -6.69 -1.01 3.48
CA LYS A 446 -5.73 -1.69 4.36
C LYS A 446 -6.38 -2.15 5.66
N LEU A 447 -7.22 -1.31 6.26
CA LEU A 447 -7.97 -1.67 7.46
C LEU A 447 -8.86 -2.89 7.18
N GLY A 448 -9.66 -2.86 6.11
CA GLY A 448 -10.54 -3.97 5.72
C GLY A 448 -9.82 -5.32 5.54
N GLN A 449 -8.60 -5.31 4.98
CA GLN A 449 -7.79 -6.52 4.81
C GLN A 449 -7.28 -7.13 6.13
N THR A 450 -7.18 -6.33 7.18
CA THR A 450 -6.66 -6.77 8.50
C THR A 450 -7.76 -7.13 9.50
N VAL A 451 -8.99 -6.72 9.22
CA VAL A 451 -10.14 -6.93 10.09
C VAL A 451 -10.67 -8.34 9.92
N ARG A 452 -10.90 -9.02 11.06
CA ARG A 452 -11.53 -10.34 11.10
C ARG A 452 -12.25 -10.56 12.42
N ILE A 453 -13.20 -11.48 12.41
CA ILE A 453 -13.78 -12.05 13.63
C ILE A 453 -12.66 -12.90 14.28
N ALA A 454 -12.26 -12.51 15.49
CA ALA A 454 -11.19 -13.16 16.24
C ALA A 454 -11.72 -14.33 17.08
N ASP A 455 -12.94 -14.18 17.61
CA ASP A 455 -13.56 -15.15 18.50
C ASP A 455 -15.09 -15.12 18.35
N ILE A 456 -15.73 -16.26 18.59
CA ILE A 456 -17.18 -16.41 18.59
C ILE A 456 -17.57 -17.20 19.84
N LYS A 457 -18.44 -16.60 20.65
CA LYS A 457 -19.00 -17.22 21.85
C LYS A 457 -20.50 -17.33 21.75
N GLU A 458 -21.02 -18.53 21.98
CA GLU A 458 -22.46 -18.82 21.94
C GLU A 458 -23.03 -18.96 23.36
N TYR A 459 -24.24 -18.46 23.55
CA TYR A 459 -25.00 -18.55 24.79
C TYR A 459 -26.34 -19.22 24.49
N GLY A 460 -26.55 -20.43 25.03
CA GLY A 460 -27.76 -21.23 24.79
C GLY A 460 -27.85 -21.79 23.37
N VAL A 461 -29.00 -22.39 23.05
CA VAL A 461 -29.30 -22.95 21.73
C VAL A 461 -30.47 -22.18 21.13
N GLY A 462 -30.22 -21.46 20.04
CA GLY A 462 -31.24 -20.71 19.32
C GLY A 462 -32.17 -21.59 18.47
N PRO A 463 -33.16 -21.00 17.79
CA PRO A 463 -33.99 -21.71 16.82
C PRO A 463 -33.13 -22.32 15.71
N ALA A 464 -33.43 -23.57 15.32
CA ALA A 464 -32.64 -24.29 14.30
C ALA A 464 -32.72 -23.65 12.91
N THR A 465 -33.82 -22.97 12.61
CA THR A 465 -34.06 -22.26 11.35
C THR A 465 -34.68 -20.90 11.68
N PRO A 466 -33.89 -19.91 12.14
CA PRO A 466 -34.42 -18.58 12.42
C PRO A 466 -34.97 -17.98 11.13
N LEU A 467 -36.12 -17.30 11.22
CA LEU A 467 -36.61 -16.47 10.13
C LEU A 467 -35.74 -15.21 9.98
N ILE A 468 -35.30 -14.66 11.12
CA ILE A 468 -34.62 -13.36 11.23
C ILE A 468 -33.32 -13.49 12.01
N SER A 469 -32.26 -12.82 11.56
CA SER A 469 -31.06 -12.59 12.36
C SER A 469 -30.94 -11.11 12.72
N ILE A 470 -30.89 -10.82 14.01
CA ILE A 470 -30.70 -9.46 14.54
C ILE A 470 -29.21 -9.25 14.79
N VAL A 471 -28.60 -8.32 14.06
CA VAL A 471 -27.19 -7.97 14.17
C VAL A 471 -27.06 -6.65 14.93
N ILE A 472 -26.32 -6.69 16.05
CA ILE A 472 -26.17 -5.56 16.98
C ILE A 472 -24.67 -5.27 17.18
N PRO A 473 -24.11 -4.26 16.49
CA PRO A 473 -22.72 -3.86 16.71
C PRO A 473 -22.55 -3.14 18.06
N LEU A 474 -21.45 -3.43 18.75
CA LEU A 474 -21.10 -2.91 20.08
C LEU A 474 -19.74 -2.22 20.05
N TYR A 475 -19.70 -0.98 20.53
CA TYR A 475 -18.46 -0.21 20.68
C TYR A 475 -18.41 0.50 22.04
N ARG A 476 -17.57 -0.01 22.96
CA ARG A 476 -17.18 0.59 24.26
C ARG A 476 -18.28 0.91 25.28
N ASN A 477 -19.54 1.00 24.88
CA ASN A 477 -20.67 1.27 25.76
C ASN A 477 -21.65 0.09 25.72
N LEU A 478 -21.96 -0.47 26.90
CA LEU A 478 -22.85 -1.60 27.10
C LEU A 478 -24.12 -1.24 27.91
N ASP A 479 -24.31 0.04 28.25
CA ASP A 479 -25.30 0.52 29.22
C ASP A 479 -26.73 0.12 28.84
N PHE A 480 -27.04 0.11 27.54
CA PHE A 480 -28.37 -0.18 27.01
C PHE A 480 -28.66 -1.66 26.78
N LEU A 481 -27.65 -2.53 26.83
CA LEU A 481 -27.82 -3.96 26.55
C LEU A 481 -28.84 -4.60 27.46
N ARG A 482 -28.85 -4.24 28.75
CA ARG A 482 -29.80 -4.79 29.72
C ARG A 482 -31.25 -4.49 29.34
N PHE A 483 -31.53 -3.26 28.91
CA PHE A 483 -32.87 -2.83 28.52
C PHE A 483 -33.29 -3.45 27.19
N GLN A 484 -32.39 -3.44 26.20
CA GLN A 484 -32.63 -4.01 24.88
C GLN A 484 -32.88 -5.52 24.96
N LEU A 485 -32.03 -6.27 25.67
CA LEU A 485 -32.19 -7.71 25.86
C LEU A 485 -33.45 -8.04 26.66
N SER A 486 -33.74 -7.32 27.74
CA SER A 486 -34.98 -7.54 28.50
C SER A 486 -36.22 -7.32 27.64
N ALA A 487 -36.24 -6.28 26.80
CA ALA A 487 -37.37 -6.02 25.89
C ALA A 487 -37.54 -7.13 24.85
N MET A 488 -36.45 -7.58 24.23
CA MET A 488 -36.47 -8.67 23.25
C MET A 488 -36.87 -10.02 23.87
N ALA A 489 -36.38 -10.34 25.07
CA ALA A 489 -36.69 -11.60 25.76
C ALA A 489 -38.18 -11.70 26.16
N THR A 490 -38.85 -10.56 26.36
CA THR A 490 -40.29 -10.53 26.66
C THR A 490 -41.20 -10.65 25.43
N ASP A 491 -40.64 -10.78 24.22
CA ASP A 491 -41.38 -10.93 22.97
C ASP A 491 -41.37 -12.41 22.51
N PRO A 492 -42.45 -13.18 22.75
CA PRO A 492 -42.45 -14.61 22.45
C PRO A 492 -42.27 -14.93 20.97
N TRP A 493 -42.73 -14.03 20.08
CA TRP A 493 -42.57 -14.23 18.64
C TRP A 493 -41.11 -14.08 18.25
N LEU A 494 -40.42 -13.06 18.78
CA LEU A 494 -38.99 -12.87 18.55
C LEU A 494 -38.20 -14.07 19.04
N VAL A 495 -38.43 -14.53 20.27
CA VAL A 495 -37.70 -15.68 20.86
C VAL A 495 -37.85 -16.95 20.00
N ALA A 496 -39.03 -17.17 19.42
CA ALA A 496 -39.29 -18.35 18.61
C ALA A 496 -38.72 -18.27 17.17
N ASN A 497 -38.55 -17.05 16.62
CA ASN A 497 -38.30 -16.86 15.19
C ASN A 497 -36.98 -16.14 14.86
N ALA A 498 -36.28 -15.58 15.85
CA ALA A 498 -35.08 -14.79 15.63
C ALA A 498 -33.85 -15.34 16.36
N GLU A 499 -32.68 -15.14 15.76
CA GLU A 499 -31.40 -15.23 16.47
C GLU A 499 -30.81 -13.83 16.71
N VAL A 500 -30.06 -13.66 17.81
CA VAL A 500 -29.41 -12.40 18.17
C VAL A 500 -27.90 -12.54 18.10
N ILE A 501 -27.25 -11.67 17.32
CA ILE A 501 -25.81 -11.67 17.07
C ILE A 501 -25.26 -10.30 17.49
N PHE A 502 -24.54 -10.28 18.61
CA PHE A 502 -23.75 -9.12 19.02
C PHE A 502 -22.40 -9.14 18.32
N VAL A 503 -21.95 -8.00 17.80
CA VAL A 503 -20.63 -7.85 17.17
C VAL A 503 -19.82 -6.82 17.94
N LEU A 504 -18.83 -7.27 18.72
CA LEU A 504 -17.97 -6.39 19.50
C LEU A 504 -16.75 -5.95 18.69
N ASP A 505 -16.68 -4.67 18.33
CA ASP A 505 -15.55 -4.09 17.60
C ASP A 505 -14.52 -3.39 18.52
N SER A 506 -14.70 -3.51 19.83
CA SER A 506 -13.78 -3.03 20.87
C SER A 506 -13.26 -4.22 21.68
N PRO A 507 -12.33 -5.03 21.13
CA PRO A 507 -11.83 -6.24 21.79
C PRO A 507 -11.23 -5.99 23.18
N GLU A 508 -10.82 -4.75 23.48
CA GLU A 508 -10.31 -4.36 24.79
C GLU A 508 -11.32 -4.53 25.94
N ILE A 509 -12.63 -4.65 25.66
CA ILE A 509 -13.70 -4.88 26.66
C ILE A 509 -14.39 -6.24 26.48
N GLN A 510 -13.73 -7.21 25.84
CA GLN A 510 -14.31 -8.54 25.57
C GLN A 510 -14.77 -9.22 26.85
N ASP A 511 -13.91 -9.31 27.87
CA ASP A 511 -14.21 -10.01 29.13
C ASP A 511 -15.44 -9.41 29.84
N ASP A 512 -15.53 -8.09 29.91
CA ASP A 512 -16.67 -7.38 30.52
C ASP A 512 -17.97 -7.63 29.75
N THR A 513 -17.88 -7.65 28.41
CA THR A 513 -19.02 -7.92 27.52
C THR A 513 -19.49 -9.36 27.70
N GLU A 514 -18.58 -10.32 27.73
CA GLU A 514 -18.90 -11.73 27.93
C GLU A 514 -19.54 -12.00 29.28
N HIS A 515 -19.00 -11.39 30.34
CA HIS A 515 -19.56 -11.50 31.68
C HIS A 515 -21.00 -10.97 31.73
N MET A 516 -21.25 -9.80 31.11
CA MET A 516 -22.58 -9.20 31.05
C MET A 516 -23.57 -10.06 30.27
N LEU A 517 -23.20 -10.53 29.07
CA LEU A 517 -24.07 -11.36 28.23
C LEU A 517 -24.37 -12.71 28.87
N GLY A 518 -23.38 -13.33 29.53
CA GLY A 518 -23.59 -14.57 30.29
C GLY A 518 -24.61 -14.41 31.42
N GLY A 519 -24.51 -13.33 32.19
CA GLY A 519 -25.50 -13.02 33.23
C GLY A 519 -26.90 -12.74 32.68
N LEU A 520 -27.00 -12.01 31.56
CA LEU A 520 -28.28 -11.72 30.91
C LEU A 520 -28.92 -12.96 30.28
N HIS A 521 -28.11 -13.88 29.72
CA HIS A 521 -28.58 -15.17 29.26
C HIS A 521 -29.22 -15.98 30.39
N ILE A 522 -28.55 -16.09 31.55
CA ILE A 522 -29.09 -16.81 32.72
C ILE A 522 -30.40 -16.18 33.21
N LEU A 523 -30.52 -14.86 33.16
CA LEU A 523 -31.69 -14.13 33.65
C LEU A 523 -32.90 -14.24 32.72
N HIS A 524 -32.67 -14.20 31.40
CA HIS A 524 -33.73 -14.05 30.41
C HIS A 524 -33.94 -15.30 29.53
N ASP A 525 -33.05 -16.28 29.60
CA ASP A 525 -33.04 -17.50 28.78
C ASP A 525 -33.12 -17.21 27.27
N LEU A 526 -32.57 -16.08 26.84
CA LEU A 526 -32.52 -15.68 25.43
C LEU A 526 -31.20 -16.18 24.80
N PRO A 527 -31.25 -17.04 23.78
CA PRO A 527 -30.05 -17.48 23.07
C PRO A 527 -29.43 -16.33 22.26
N MET A 528 -28.10 -16.24 22.28
CA MET A 528 -27.36 -15.18 21.58
C MET A 528 -25.96 -15.62 21.18
N LYS A 529 -25.38 -14.93 20.21
CA LYS A 529 -23.97 -15.07 19.79
C LYS A 529 -23.23 -13.77 20.04
N LEU A 530 -22.00 -13.84 20.50
CA LEU A 530 -21.05 -12.73 20.54
C LEU A 530 -19.92 -13.02 19.56
N ALA A 531 -19.79 -12.20 18.53
CA ALA A 531 -18.65 -12.20 17.63
C ALA A 531 -17.71 -11.05 17.99
N THR A 532 -16.50 -11.36 18.42
CA THR A 532 -15.51 -10.34 18.79
C THR A 532 -14.56 -10.09 17.62
N MET A 533 -14.44 -8.85 17.18
CA MET A 533 -13.52 -8.46 16.12
C MET A 533 -12.12 -8.24 16.68
N ASN A 534 -11.09 -8.49 15.87
CA ASN A 534 -9.69 -8.31 16.30
C ASN A 534 -9.27 -6.83 16.51
N ARG A 535 -10.08 -5.86 16.07
CA ARG A 535 -9.86 -4.41 16.20
C ARG A 535 -11.12 -3.64 15.82
N ASN A 536 -11.19 -2.35 16.18
CA ASN A 536 -12.23 -1.44 15.69
C ASN A 536 -12.12 -1.25 14.18
N SER A 537 -13.23 -1.54 13.50
CA SER A 537 -13.35 -1.55 12.05
C SER A 537 -14.40 -0.57 11.52
N GLY A 538 -15.13 0.12 12.41
CA GLY A 538 -16.29 0.95 12.07
C GLY A 538 -17.59 0.16 11.93
N TYR A 539 -18.71 0.89 11.91
CA TYR A 539 -20.06 0.35 11.96
C TYR A 539 -20.38 -0.59 10.79
N ALA A 540 -20.12 -0.17 9.56
CA ALA A 540 -20.40 -0.96 8.34
C ALA A 540 -19.75 -2.36 8.40
N ARG A 541 -18.47 -2.42 8.79
CA ARG A 541 -17.72 -3.69 8.90
C ARG A 541 -18.23 -4.59 10.01
N ALA A 542 -18.60 -4.02 11.16
CA ALA A 542 -19.19 -4.78 12.26
C ALA A 542 -20.55 -5.38 11.84
N CYS A 543 -21.39 -4.60 11.16
CA CYS A 543 -22.64 -5.09 10.61
C CYS A 543 -22.45 -6.18 9.55
N ASN A 544 -21.53 -5.98 8.58
CA ASN A 544 -21.20 -6.98 7.56
C ASN A 544 -20.66 -8.27 8.19
N ALA A 545 -19.81 -8.16 9.22
CA ALA A 545 -19.30 -9.31 9.95
C ALA A 545 -20.43 -10.10 10.64
N GLY A 546 -21.36 -9.42 11.31
CA GLY A 546 -22.54 -10.06 11.88
C GLY A 546 -23.46 -10.68 10.83
N ALA A 547 -23.69 -10.00 9.71
CA ALA A 547 -24.47 -10.49 8.58
C ALA A 547 -23.87 -11.75 7.94
N SER A 548 -22.54 -11.92 7.99
CA SER A 548 -21.85 -13.12 7.51
C SER A 548 -22.07 -14.35 8.41
N LEU A 549 -22.39 -14.13 9.69
CA LEU A 549 -22.73 -15.19 10.65
C LEU A 549 -24.23 -15.50 10.70
N ALA A 550 -25.06 -14.63 10.13
CA ALA A 550 -26.50 -14.72 10.13
C ALA A 550 -27.01 -15.88 9.28
N THR A 551 -27.92 -16.66 9.85
CA THR A 551 -28.58 -17.82 9.21
C THR A 551 -30.03 -17.57 8.83
N GLY A 552 -30.59 -16.44 9.28
CA GLY A 552 -31.96 -16.02 8.99
C GLY A 552 -32.16 -15.55 7.55
N THR A 553 -33.39 -15.72 7.05
CA THR A 553 -33.78 -15.27 5.70
C THR A 553 -33.90 -13.74 5.60
N MET A 554 -34.05 -13.06 6.73
CA MET A 554 -34.06 -11.60 6.86
C MET A 554 -33.03 -11.15 7.88
N LEU A 555 -32.47 -9.97 7.67
CA LEU A 555 -31.51 -9.31 8.54
C LEU A 555 -32.14 -8.08 9.18
N VAL A 556 -31.90 -7.89 10.47
CA VAL A 556 -32.20 -6.65 11.19
C VAL A 556 -30.88 -6.05 11.64
N MET A 557 -30.55 -4.88 11.13
CA MET A 557 -29.44 -4.07 11.62
C MET A 557 -29.99 -3.16 12.71
N LEU A 558 -29.54 -3.37 13.96
CA LEU A 558 -30.11 -2.71 15.13
C LEU A 558 -28.98 -2.12 15.98
N ASN A 559 -29.04 -0.81 16.23
CA ASN A 559 -28.08 -0.17 17.14
C ASN A 559 -28.25 -0.68 18.58
N SER A 560 -27.15 -0.72 19.35
CA SER A 560 -27.13 -1.21 20.73
C SER A 560 -27.92 -0.36 21.73
N ASP A 561 -28.29 0.87 21.36
CA ASP A 561 -29.05 1.84 22.14
C ASP A 561 -30.48 2.06 21.61
N VAL A 562 -31.00 1.10 20.84
CA VAL A 562 -32.39 1.07 20.37
C VAL A 562 -33.19 0.03 21.13
N VAL A 563 -34.28 0.47 21.77
CA VAL A 563 -35.14 -0.38 22.62
C VAL A 563 -36.57 -0.37 22.09
N PRO A 564 -37.19 -1.53 21.83
CA PRO A 564 -38.59 -1.60 21.42
C PRO A 564 -39.56 -1.07 22.47
N CYS A 565 -40.64 -0.39 22.03
CA CYS A 565 -41.67 0.11 22.93
C CYS A 565 -42.57 -1.00 23.51
N GLY A 566 -42.59 -2.19 22.90
CA GLY A 566 -43.40 -3.33 23.35
C GLY A 566 -43.18 -4.59 22.50
N PRO A 567 -43.76 -5.73 22.92
CA PRO A 567 -43.67 -7.00 22.21
C PRO A 567 -44.49 -6.98 20.90
N GLY A 568 -44.15 -7.88 19.97
CA GLY A 568 -44.78 -8.00 18.64
C GLY A 568 -44.24 -7.02 17.60
N TRP A 569 -43.23 -6.21 17.97
CA TRP A 569 -42.67 -5.17 17.11
C TRP A 569 -42.02 -5.75 15.85
N LEU A 570 -41.29 -6.86 15.98
CA LEU A 570 -40.50 -7.42 14.89
C LEU A 570 -41.38 -8.19 13.88
N ASP A 571 -42.38 -8.92 14.37
CA ASP A 571 -43.40 -9.55 13.54
C ASP A 571 -44.11 -8.50 12.67
N THR A 572 -44.60 -7.43 13.32
CA THR A 572 -45.28 -6.33 12.65
C THR A 572 -44.39 -5.63 11.62
N LEU A 573 -43.11 -5.39 11.97
CA LEU A 573 -42.16 -4.68 11.10
C LEU A 573 -41.80 -5.51 9.86
N THR A 574 -41.68 -6.83 10.00
CA THR A 574 -41.18 -7.70 8.93
C THR A 574 -42.27 -8.22 8.01
N ARG A 575 -43.54 -8.23 8.46
CA ARG A 575 -44.67 -8.72 7.68
C ARG A 575 -44.81 -8.10 6.28
N PRO A 576 -44.67 -6.76 6.10
CA PRO A 576 -44.72 -6.17 4.76
C PRO A 576 -43.63 -6.68 3.82
N LEU A 577 -42.42 -7.00 4.32
CA LEU A 577 -41.34 -7.57 3.51
C LEU A 577 -41.66 -8.99 3.03
N LEU A 578 -42.40 -9.77 3.82
CA LEU A 578 -42.83 -11.12 3.44
C LEU A 578 -43.97 -11.09 2.41
N GLU A 579 -44.89 -10.14 2.55
CA GLU A 579 -46.08 -10.03 1.69
C GLU A 579 -45.81 -9.32 0.37
N GLN A 580 -44.93 -8.31 0.37
CA GLN A 580 -44.71 -7.41 -0.77
C GLN A 580 -43.38 -7.70 -1.46
N LYS A 581 -43.42 -8.46 -2.57
CA LYS A 581 -42.21 -8.87 -3.31
C LYS A 581 -41.34 -7.73 -3.84
N LYS A 582 -41.89 -6.52 -4.01
CA LYS A 582 -41.14 -5.33 -4.47
C LYS A 582 -40.45 -4.58 -3.34
N LEU A 583 -40.72 -4.91 -2.07
CA LEU A 583 -40.10 -4.26 -0.93
C LEU A 583 -38.76 -4.92 -0.61
N GLY A 584 -37.69 -4.13 -0.61
CA GLY A 584 -36.33 -4.60 -0.35
C GLY A 584 -35.83 -4.25 1.05
N ALA A 585 -36.29 -3.15 1.64
CA ALA A 585 -35.99 -2.79 3.02
C ALA A 585 -37.14 -2.03 3.70
N ILE A 586 -37.18 -2.09 5.02
CA ILE A 586 -38.16 -1.39 5.84
C ILE A 586 -37.55 -0.90 7.15
N GLY A 587 -38.02 0.25 7.64
CA GLY A 587 -37.60 0.83 8.91
C GLY A 587 -38.79 1.27 9.77
N PRO A 588 -38.68 1.25 11.11
CA PRO A 588 -39.76 1.61 12.02
C PRO A 588 -39.80 3.12 12.30
N LYS A 589 -40.76 3.53 13.12
CA LYS A 589 -40.77 4.83 13.82
C LYS A 589 -39.75 4.82 14.94
N LEU A 590 -38.83 5.79 14.94
CA LEU A 590 -37.90 6.00 16.05
C LEU A 590 -38.30 7.24 16.85
N LEU A 591 -38.27 7.11 18.16
CA LEU A 591 -38.58 8.15 19.13
C LEU A 591 -37.33 8.50 19.94
N PHE A 592 -37.20 9.78 20.26
CA PHE A 592 -36.31 10.25 21.32
C PHE A 592 -36.87 9.88 22.70
N GLU A 593 -36.03 10.01 23.74
CA GLU A 593 -36.42 9.70 25.13
C GLU A 593 -37.58 10.55 25.66
N ASP A 594 -37.82 11.72 25.06
CA ASP A 594 -38.95 12.62 25.38
C ASP A 594 -40.24 12.28 24.60
N GLY A 595 -40.22 11.23 23.77
CA GLY A 595 -41.35 10.82 22.94
C GLY A 595 -41.54 11.64 21.66
N SER A 596 -40.63 12.56 21.34
CA SER A 596 -40.61 13.24 20.04
C SER A 596 -40.04 12.33 18.95
N LEU A 597 -40.43 12.57 17.69
CA LEU A 597 -39.98 11.81 16.53
C LEU A 597 -38.49 12.06 16.28
N GLN A 598 -37.74 10.98 16.16
CA GLN A 598 -36.38 10.99 15.65
C GLN A 598 -36.33 10.56 14.19
N HIS A 599 -37.14 9.59 13.79
CA HIS A 599 -37.15 9.03 12.44
C HIS A 599 -38.54 8.59 12.01
N ALA A 600 -38.92 8.97 10.79
CA ALA A 600 -40.12 8.50 10.09
C ALA A 600 -39.82 8.23 8.61
N GLY A 601 -38.64 7.67 8.30
CA GLY A 601 -38.05 7.63 6.95
C GLY A 601 -37.05 8.76 6.69
N LEU A 602 -36.17 8.56 5.70
CA LEU A 602 -35.19 9.53 5.23
C LEU A 602 -35.64 10.24 3.95
N TYR A 603 -35.17 11.46 3.76
CA TYR A 603 -35.12 12.16 2.47
C TYR A 603 -33.76 12.84 2.30
N PHE A 604 -33.42 13.16 1.05
CA PHE A 604 -32.16 13.80 0.71
C PHE A 604 -32.40 15.26 0.33
N ALA A 605 -31.55 16.16 0.80
CA ALA A 605 -31.54 17.54 0.36
C ALA A 605 -30.09 18.03 0.21
N ARG A 606 -29.87 18.94 -0.73
CA ARG A 606 -28.57 19.59 -0.91
C ARG A 606 -28.40 20.71 0.11
N ASP A 607 -27.21 20.79 0.69
CA ASP A 607 -26.78 21.98 1.42
C ASP A 607 -26.42 23.13 0.45
N GLN A 608 -25.99 24.27 1.00
CA GLN A 608 -25.59 25.43 0.20
C GLN A 608 -24.35 25.20 -0.67
N ARG A 609 -23.61 24.11 -0.42
CA ARG A 609 -22.41 23.70 -1.18
C ARG A 609 -22.73 22.64 -2.22
N GLY A 610 -24.00 22.23 -2.35
CA GLY A 610 -24.44 21.20 -3.28
C GLY A 610 -24.20 19.76 -2.79
N VAL A 611 -23.85 19.56 -1.52
CA VAL A 611 -23.62 18.24 -0.92
C VAL A 611 -24.95 17.65 -0.46
N TRP A 612 -25.21 16.39 -0.79
CA TRP A 612 -26.39 15.67 -0.32
C TRP A 612 -26.27 15.31 1.17
N LEU A 613 -27.28 15.70 1.94
CA LEU A 613 -27.42 15.39 3.36
C LEU A 613 -28.63 14.49 3.60
N ASN A 614 -28.48 13.57 4.57
CA ASN A 614 -29.56 12.72 5.03
C ASN A 614 -30.42 13.47 6.06
N HIS A 615 -31.71 13.61 5.76
CA HIS A 615 -32.67 14.21 6.67
C HIS A 615 -33.76 13.23 7.06
N HIS A 616 -34.27 13.37 8.27
CA HIS A 616 -35.34 12.53 8.80
C HIS A 616 -36.67 13.27 8.70
N PHE A 617 -37.68 12.63 8.10
CA PHE A 617 -39.03 13.19 8.04
C PHE A 617 -39.56 13.47 9.45
N TYR A 618 -40.16 14.66 9.63
CA TYR A 618 -40.86 15.09 10.86
C TYR A 618 -40.03 15.07 12.15
N LYS A 619 -38.68 15.00 12.07
CA LYS A 619 -37.80 15.01 13.24
C LYS A 619 -38.09 16.22 14.15
N GLY A 620 -38.28 15.95 15.44
CA GLY A 620 -38.61 16.91 16.49
C GLY A 620 -40.11 17.15 16.72
N MET A 621 -40.99 16.64 15.86
CA MET A 621 -42.44 16.69 16.09
C MET A 621 -42.87 15.65 17.15
N PRO A 622 -44.04 15.77 17.80
CA PRO A 622 -44.53 14.75 18.73
C PRO A 622 -44.65 13.37 18.06
N GLY A 623 -44.40 12.29 18.81
CA GLY A 623 -44.46 10.90 18.31
C GLY A 623 -45.79 10.49 17.66
N TYR A 624 -46.88 11.16 18.03
CA TYR A 624 -48.23 10.98 17.51
C TYR A 624 -48.62 11.96 16.38
N TYR A 625 -47.64 12.69 15.82
CA TYR A 625 -47.90 13.61 14.70
C TYR A 625 -48.54 12.85 13.53
N SER A 626 -49.73 13.30 13.11
CA SER A 626 -50.60 12.55 12.19
C SER A 626 -49.93 12.15 10.87
N PRO A 627 -49.19 13.04 10.16
CA PRO A 627 -48.46 12.65 8.95
C PRO A 627 -47.39 11.56 9.16
N ALA A 628 -46.85 11.43 10.38
CA ALA A 628 -45.87 10.40 10.70
C ALA A 628 -46.51 9.04 11.05
N GLN A 629 -47.84 8.94 11.11
CA GLN A 629 -48.57 7.69 11.37
C GLN A 629 -48.96 6.95 10.09
N ILE A 630 -48.48 7.38 8.92
CA ILE A 630 -48.84 6.81 7.62
C ILE A 630 -47.67 5.98 7.08
N ALA A 631 -47.94 4.70 6.84
CA ALA A 631 -47.02 3.78 6.17
C ALA A 631 -46.83 4.21 4.72
N ARG A 632 -45.58 4.28 4.26
CA ARG A 632 -45.27 4.76 2.90
C ARG A 632 -43.90 4.31 2.42
N THR A 633 -43.74 4.29 1.10
CA THR A 633 -42.43 4.20 0.46
C THR A 633 -41.64 5.48 0.75
N VAL A 634 -40.36 5.34 1.05
CA VAL A 634 -39.43 6.43 1.36
C VAL A 634 -38.12 6.27 0.59
N PRO A 635 -37.36 7.36 0.34
CA PRO A 635 -36.04 7.28 -0.26
C PRO A 635 -35.06 6.36 0.49
N GLY A 636 -35.13 6.34 1.83
CA GLY A 636 -34.32 5.44 2.66
C GLY A 636 -34.81 5.38 4.11
N VAL A 637 -34.19 4.52 4.90
CA VAL A 637 -34.38 4.40 6.35
C VAL A 637 -33.03 4.37 7.06
N THR A 638 -33.00 4.67 8.36
CA THR A 638 -31.73 4.73 9.09
C THR A 638 -31.27 3.35 9.56
N GLY A 639 -29.95 3.17 9.65
CA GLY A 639 -29.29 1.97 10.16
C GLY A 639 -29.54 1.71 11.64
N ALA A 640 -30.09 2.67 12.39
CA ALA A 640 -30.46 2.44 13.79
C ALA A 640 -31.47 1.29 13.96
N CYS A 641 -32.39 1.12 13.00
CA CYS A 641 -33.16 -0.10 12.82
C CYS A 641 -33.56 -0.23 11.35
N LEU A 642 -32.86 -1.09 10.61
CA LEU A 642 -33.12 -1.39 9.20
C LEU A 642 -33.34 -2.88 9.03
N VAL A 643 -34.45 -3.27 8.40
CA VAL A 643 -34.75 -4.66 8.08
C VAL A 643 -34.69 -4.87 6.57
N THR A 644 -34.03 -5.93 6.13
CA THR A 644 -33.94 -6.31 4.71
C THR A 644 -33.85 -7.82 4.57
N ARG A 645 -34.13 -8.34 3.37
CA ARG A 645 -33.92 -9.76 3.09
C ARG A 645 -32.44 -10.05 2.95
N LYS A 646 -31.99 -11.20 3.45
CA LYS A 646 -30.58 -11.59 3.39
C LYS A 646 -30.09 -11.72 1.95
N ASP A 647 -30.92 -12.28 1.06
CA ASP A 647 -30.56 -12.44 -0.35
C ASP A 647 -30.39 -11.10 -1.08
N ILE A 648 -31.21 -10.10 -0.76
CA ILE A 648 -31.06 -8.73 -1.27
C ILE A 648 -29.79 -8.09 -0.71
N TYR A 649 -29.55 -8.22 0.59
CA TYR A 649 -28.36 -7.69 1.25
C TYR A 649 -27.06 -8.25 0.64
N ASP A 650 -27.01 -9.57 0.46
CA ASP A 650 -25.87 -10.26 -0.16
C ASP A 650 -25.71 -9.85 -1.64
N LEU A 651 -26.83 -9.71 -2.39
CA LEU A 651 -26.82 -9.30 -3.79
C LEU A 651 -26.24 -7.90 -4.01
N VAL A 652 -26.53 -6.95 -3.11
CA VAL A 652 -26.00 -5.57 -3.18
C VAL A 652 -24.63 -5.40 -2.51
N GLY A 653 -24.06 -6.49 -1.95
CA GLY A 653 -22.77 -6.48 -1.28
C GLY A 653 -22.77 -5.80 0.09
N GLY A 654 -23.92 -5.77 0.77
CA GLY A 654 -24.06 -5.24 2.13
C GLY A 654 -23.73 -3.76 2.29
N PHE A 655 -23.35 -3.37 3.53
CA PHE A 655 -22.94 -2.00 3.81
C PHE A 655 -21.61 -1.67 3.13
N THR A 656 -21.53 -0.48 2.55
CA THR A 656 -20.28 0.05 2.01
C THR A 656 -19.28 0.33 3.12
N GLU A 657 -18.10 -0.29 3.04
CA GLU A 657 -17.02 -0.15 4.02
C GLU A 657 -16.07 1.02 3.73
N GLU A 658 -16.33 1.81 2.69
CA GLU A 658 -15.52 2.97 2.31
C GLU A 658 -15.81 4.22 3.16
N TYR A 659 -16.97 4.27 3.83
CA TYR A 659 -17.30 5.35 4.75
C TYR A 659 -16.44 5.23 6.02
N VAL A 660 -15.83 6.33 6.44
CA VAL A 660 -14.91 6.33 7.58
C VAL A 660 -15.71 6.39 8.88
N ILE A 661 -15.44 5.47 9.81
CA ILE A 661 -16.06 5.38 11.15
C ILE A 661 -17.57 5.01 11.15
N GLY A 662 -18.41 5.77 10.45
CA GLY A 662 -19.87 5.60 10.31
C GLY A 662 -20.55 6.87 9.72
N ASP A 663 -21.87 6.87 9.62
CA ASP A 663 -22.72 7.82 8.86
C ASP A 663 -22.72 7.55 7.33
N TYR A 664 -23.91 7.61 6.73
CA TYR A 664 -24.22 7.42 5.29
C TYR A 664 -24.19 5.98 4.76
N GLU A 665 -23.69 5.00 5.51
CA GLU A 665 -23.76 3.60 5.09
C GLU A 665 -25.21 3.08 4.96
N ASP A 666 -26.13 3.59 5.77
CA ASP A 666 -27.55 3.22 5.76
C ASP A 666 -28.30 3.73 4.53
N SER A 667 -28.10 5.00 4.17
CA SER A 667 -28.62 5.55 2.93
C SER A 667 -27.98 4.93 1.70
N ASP A 668 -26.66 4.68 1.70
CA ASP A 668 -25.98 3.99 0.61
C ASP A 668 -26.56 2.58 0.39
N LEU A 669 -26.80 1.81 1.46
CA LEU A 669 -27.48 0.52 1.34
C LEU A 669 -28.89 0.65 0.76
N CYS A 670 -29.68 1.62 1.21
CA CYS A 670 -31.01 1.89 0.67
C CYS A 670 -30.95 2.22 -0.84
N LEU A 671 -29.99 3.06 -1.26
CA LEU A 671 -29.80 3.45 -2.65
C LEU A 671 -29.38 2.25 -3.52
N LYS A 672 -28.47 1.40 -3.04
CA LYS A 672 -28.12 0.14 -3.74
C LYS A 672 -29.33 -0.77 -3.93
N ILE A 673 -30.15 -0.94 -2.90
CA ILE A 673 -31.39 -1.75 -2.97
C ILE A 673 -32.36 -1.15 -4.00
N ARG A 674 -32.47 0.17 -4.08
CA ARG A 674 -33.30 0.85 -5.08
C ARG A 674 -32.76 0.71 -6.49
N GLN A 675 -31.45 0.75 -6.67
CA GLN A 675 -30.78 0.61 -7.96
C GLN A 675 -31.09 -0.73 -8.63
N ILE A 676 -31.30 -1.79 -7.84
CA ILE A 676 -31.73 -3.11 -8.35
C ILE A 676 -33.27 -3.27 -8.45
N GLY A 677 -34.02 -2.17 -8.33
CA GLY A 677 -35.46 -2.10 -8.60
C GLY A 677 -36.39 -2.35 -7.41
N PHE A 678 -35.85 -2.48 -6.19
CA PHE A 678 -36.67 -2.65 -4.98
C PHE A 678 -37.03 -1.32 -4.32
N GLN A 679 -38.10 -1.33 -3.53
CA GLN A 679 -38.55 -0.16 -2.76
C GLN A 679 -38.06 -0.24 -1.32
N VAL A 680 -38.01 0.92 -0.65
CA VAL A 680 -37.76 1.04 0.78
C VAL A 680 -38.99 1.66 1.43
N ALA A 681 -39.46 1.13 2.55
CA ALA A 681 -40.66 1.62 3.23
C ALA A 681 -40.43 2.00 4.70
N TYR A 682 -41.35 2.79 5.21
CA TYR A 682 -41.44 3.18 6.61
C TYR A 682 -42.73 2.60 7.23
N GLU A 683 -42.60 1.92 8.38
CA GLU A 683 -43.71 1.31 9.13
C GLU A 683 -43.97 2.06 10.46
N PRO A 684 -45.04 2.89 10.54
CA PRO A 684 -45.33 3.71 11.71
C PRO A 684 -45.95 2.95 12.89
N ASN A 685 -46.53 1.76 12.68
CA ASN A 685 -47.16 0.98 13.74
C ASN A 685 -46.13 0.31 14.66
N VAL A 686 -44.86 0.31 14.25
CA VAL A 686 -43.74 -0.15 15.07
C VAL A 686 -42.97 1.07 15.56
N ALA A 687 -42.90 1.23 16.88
CA ALA A 687 -42.16 2.30 17.53
C ALA A 687 -41.03 1.72 18.39
N LEU A 688 -39.83 2.30 18.24
CA LEU A 688 -38.66 2.02 19.07
C LEU A 688 -38.11 3.32 19.65
N TYR A 689 -37.61 3.29 20.88
CA TYR A 689 -36.81 4.38 21.44
C TYR A 689 -35.36 4.24 21.02
N HIS A 690 -34.73 5.33 20.59
CA HIS A 690 -33.31 5.36 20.27
C HIS A 690 -32.62 6.44 21.13
N PHE A 691 -31.79 6.00 22.06
CA PHE A 691 -31.17 6.85 23.09
C PHE A 691 -29.87 7.52 22.61
N GLU A 692 -29.90 8.03 21.37
CA GLU A 692 -28.80 8.64 20.62
C GLU A 692 -27.86 9.48 21.51
N ARG A 693 -26.54 9.36 21.30
CA ARG A 693 -25.47 10.22 21.88
C ARG A 693 -25.04 9.93 23.33
N ARG A 694 -25.48 8.83 23.95
CA ARG A 694 -24.91 8.36 25.24
C ARG A 694 -23.77 7.34 25.11
N SER A 695 -23.70 6.62 23.99
CA SER A 695 -22.62 5.66 23.68
C SER A 695 -21.29 6.32 23.26
N ILE A 696 -21.28 7.61 22.94
CA ILE A 696 -20.11 8.34 22.45
C ILE A 696 -19.77 9.52 23.38
N ARG A 697 -18.66 9.43 24.12
CA ARG A 697 -18.17 10.51 25.01
C ARG A 697 -17.71 11.74 24.21
N ARG A 698 -17.96 12.93 24.79
CA ARG A 698 -17.74 14.32 24.31
C ARG A 698 -16.33 14.74 23.83
N SER A 699 -15.34 13.86 23.69
CA SER A 699 -13.98 14.23 23.23
C SER A 699 -13.75 14.00 21.73
N SER A 700 -14.79 13.63 20.97
CA SER A 700 -14.74 13.22 19.55
C SER A 700 -15.26 14.27 18.56
N ASP A 701 -15.75 15.42 19.02
CA ASP A 701 -16.58 16.33 18.20
C ASP A 701 -15.85 16.89 16.96
N TYR A 702 -14.54 17.14 17.07
CA TYR A 702 -13.74 17.65 15.94
C TYR A 702 -13.52 16.60 14.83
N MET A 703 -13.09 15.39 15.19
CA MET A 703 -12.86 14.31 14.22
C MET A 703 -14.15 13.86 13.56
N ARG A 704 -15.24 13.79 14.32
CA ARG A 704 -16.55 13.40 13.81
C ARG A 704 -17.09 14.43 12.83
N GLY A 705 -16.87 15.72 13.09
CA GLY A 705 -17.24 16.78 12.14
C GLY A 705 -16.57 16.64 10.77
N LEU A 706 -15.29 16.23 10.72
CA LEU A 706 -14.61 16.00 9.44
C LEU A 706 -14.99 14.66 8.81
N ALA A 707 -15.10 13.59 9.61
CA ALA A 707 -15.55 12.28 9.12
C ALA A 707 -16.93 12.37 8.45
N SER A 708 -17.89 13.04 9.10
CA SER A 708 -19.24 13.21 8.56
C SER A 708 -19.25 14.06 7.28
N GLN A 709 -18.43 15.12 7.20
CA GLN A 709 -18.28 15.91 5.97
C GLN A 709 -17.61 15.13 4.83
N TYR A 710 -16.62 14.29 5.15
CA TYR A 710 -15.99 13.40 4.17
C TYR A 710 -17.00 12.38 3.66
N ASN A 711 -17.77 11.73 4.55
CA ASN A 711 -18.77 10.74 4.19
C ASN A 711 -19.92 11.35 3.38
N SER A 712 -20.39 12.55 3.72
CA SER A 712 -21.41 13.26 2.92
C SER A 712 -20.89 13.64 1.54
N TRP A 713 -19.63 14.08 1.45
CA TRP A 713 -18.97 14.34 0.16
C TRP A 713 -18.84 13.05 -0.65
N LEU A 714 -18.36 11.96 -0.06
CA LEU A 714 -18.20 10.65 -0.72
C LEU A 714 -19.55 10.10 -1.18
N HIS A 715 -20.59 10.20 -0.35
CA HIS A 715 -21.95 9.80 -0.69
C HIS A 715 -22.49 10.61 -1.87
N THR A 716 -22.24 11.93 -1.88
CA THR A 716 -22.58 12.78 -3.03
C THR A 716 -21.83 12.33 -4.29
N GLN A 717 -20.53 12.07 -4.21
CA GLN A 717 -19.75 11.60 -5.37
C GLN A 717 -20.24 10.25 -5.92
N ARG A 718 -20.78 9.39 -5.06
CA ARG A 718 -21.26 8.05 -5.45
C ARG A 718 -22.65 8.09 -6.08
N TRP A 719 -23.53 8.97 -5.60
CA TRP A 719 -24.97 8.88 -5.84
C TRP A 719 -25.61 10.17 -6.36
N ASP A 720 -24.84 11.14 -6.85
CA ASP A 720 -25.38 12.46 -7.21
C ASP A 720 -26.55 12.38 -8.21
N ASP A 721 -26.34 11.63 -9.29
CA ASP A 721 -27.32 11.46 -10.37
C ASP A 721 -28.53 10.66 -9.88
N ASP A 722 -28.31 9.53 -9.21
CA ASP A 722 -29.37 8.66 -8.69
C ASP A 722 -30.26 9.38 -7.66
N ILE A 723 -29.67 10.17 -6.75
CA ILE A 723 -30.42 10.96 -5.77
C ILE A 723 -31.18 12.09 -6.46
N THR A 724 -30.58 12.73 -7.46
CA THR A 724 -31.25 13.79 -8.23
C THR A 724 -32.51 13.27 -8.93
N GLU A 725 -32.41 12.13 -9.61
CA GLU A 725 -33.55 11.47 -10.26
C GLU A 725 -34.60 11.02 -9.22
N LEU A 726 -34.15 10.38 -8.13
CA LEU A 726 -35.01 9.90 -7.06
C LEU A 726 -35.81 11.03 -6.42
N MET A 727 -35.15 12.13 -6.06
CA MET A 727 -35.81 13.24 -5.37
C MET A 727 -36.72 14.03 -6.30
N THR A 728 -36.42 14.11 -7.60
CA THR A 728 -37.33 14.71 -8.60
C THR A 728 -38.62 13.90 -8.69
N THR A 729 -38.50 12.59 -8.92
CA THR A 729 -39.65 11.69 -9.04
C THR A 729 -40.47 11.65 -7.75
N TYR A 730 -39.81 11.54 -6.59
CA TYR A 730 -40.48 11.44 -5.30
C TYR A 730 -41.26 12.72 -4.96
N LEU A 731 -40.75 13.90 -5.33
CA LEU A 731 -41.45 15.16 -5.13
C LEU A 731 -42.64 15.30 -6.09
N ASP A 732 -42.52 14.85 -7.34
CA ASP A 732 -43.62 14.89 -8.32
C ASP A 732 -44.75 13.91 -7.95
N GLU A 733 -44.41 12.70 -7.48
CA GLU A 733 -45.40 11.69 -7.06
C GLU A 733 -46.03 11.98 -5.68
N ALA A 734 -45.33 12.68 -4.79
CA ALA A 734 -45.85 13.05 -3.47
C ALA A 734 -46.76 14.29 -3.50
N VAL A 735 -46.81 15.04 -4.62
CA VAL A 735 -47.64 16.24 -4.81
C VAL A 735 -48.73 16.01 -5.89
N PRO A 736 -49.79 15.22 -5.60
CA PRO A 736 -51.07 15.46 -6.30
C PRO A 736 -52.16 16.12 -5.45
N ASP A 737 -52.21 15.99 -4.11
CA ASP A 737 -53.40 16.46 -3.36
C ASP A 737 -53.24 16.81 -1.87
N GLN A 738 -52.03 16.77 -1.29
CA GLN A 738 -51.84 17.16 0.12
C GLN A 738 -50.50 17.85 0.34
N LEU A 739 -50.43 19.13 -0.03
CA LEU A 739 -49.58 20.19 0.53
C LEU A 739 -49.60 21.35 -0.47
N ASN A 740 -50.12 22.52 -0.08
CA ASN A 740 -49.88 23.75 -0.85
C ASN A 740 -48.37 23.88 -1.07
N GLY A 741 -47.96 23.93 -2.34
CA GLY A 741 -46.56 23.85 -2.82
C GLY A 741 -45.60 24.88 -2.23
N ASP A 742 -46.11 25.88 -1.52
CA ASP A 742 -45.30 26.87 -0.81
C ASP A 742 -44.70 26.34 0.50
N THR A 743 -45.23 25.26 1.08
CA THR A 743 -44.85 24.83 2.45
C THR A 743 -43.62 23.91 2.47
N VAL A 744 -43.45 23.02 1.49
CA VAL A 744 -42.29 22.11 1.43
C VAL A 744 -41.05 22.86 0.92
N THR A 745 -41.24 23.73 -0.08
CA THR A 745 -40.17 24.55 -0.66
C THR A 745 -39.64 25.61 0.31
N SER A 746 -40.50 26.15 1.19
CA SER A 746 -40.10 27.03 2.31
C SER A 746 -39.46 26.24 3.46
N PHE A 747 -39.96 25.06 3.84
CA PHE A 747 -39.33 24.21 4.88
C PHE A 747 -37.93 23.72 4.49
N VAL A 748 -37.71 23.39 3.21
CA VAL A 748 -36.39 22.96 2.69
C VAL A 748 -35.41 24.14 2.66
N LYS A 749 -35.88 25.37 2.34
CA LYS A 749 -35.06 26.59 2.39
C LYS A 749 -34.73 27.05 3.83
N GLU A 750 -35.72 27.11 4.73
CA GLU A 750 -35.53 27.62 6.10
C GLU A 750 -34.70 26.69 7.00
N LYS A 751 -34.75 25.35 6.82
CA LYS A 751 -33.88 24.44 7.60
C LYS A 751 -32.43 24.43 7.13
N SER A 752 -32.16 24.74 5.86
CA SER A 752 -30.81 24.99 5.34
C SER A 752 -30.18 26.21 6.03
N GLU A 753 -30.99 27.24 6.35
CA GLU A 753 -30.53 28.43 7.06
C GLU A 753 -30.31 28.18 8.56
N ARG A 754 -31.13 27.35 9.22
CA ARG A 754 -30.97 27.03 10.66
C ARG A 754 -29.90 25.99 10.99
N SER A 755 -29.53 25.11 10.06
CA SER A 755 -28.43 24.15 10.29
C SER A 755 -27.03 24.78 10.08
N ALA A 756 -26.98 26.03 9.61
CA ALA A 756 -25.77 26.81 9.40
C ALA A 756 -25.44 27.78 10.57
N ALA A 757 -26.21 27.74 11.67
CA ALA A 757 -26.04 28.59 12.85
C ALA A 757 -25.47 27.82 14.06
#